data_AF-A0A9Q6ZIY3-F1
#
_entry.id   AF-A0A9Q6ZIY3-F1
#
_cell.length_a   1.000
_cell.length_b   1.000
_cell.length_c   1.000
_cell.angle_alpha   90.00
_cell.angle_beta   90.00
_cell.angle_gamma   90.00
#
_symmetry.space_group_name_H-M   'P 1'
#
loop_
_entity.id
_entity.type
_entity.pdbx_description
1 polymer ?
#
loop_
_entity_poly.entity_id
_entity_poly.type
_entity_poly.pdbx_seq_one_letter_code
_entity_poly.pdbx_strand_id
1 'polypeptide(L)'
;MKDLIKQVIIDTHFYDSMEKSTNFDNSKFMTFQNLNLSKTDNIQYRKLHELSDEEDILILFYNEQFVAGDFWTADRTYTFSTVFLDDRISFCEEVYKHGSGKEDEWKKYIYYADIDSIEIKSDAIYFFYTKEHIANEKEYWKNKIANTTDSNNKKIWQERHDNCEYIGIGSGFFGLLCFSFFDPIEPFFQKVKESIDSIDLDHEKLVEDYQSEINEALDAEDYHKAYTILEEYDFLKNYLFFQYDYAFVYGKLDKDTIAIETLNELIKTAKEQEINYWVDRAKMFKSTLIEKTGNYYEALQLFNEGLKNFEDKERTGYYSEERSNELYTKYLDNFNQLPYKDRKVIYISNTDEKFKSDTLTVLQSNKLPAISFPAHHPINNETYIGHPFNQNLYIPIQHYDNELLIDRINEFCYLLQCLGATSITIENINSDSNSNNSNKQIDVNVGLSGLKHGIEVDNKNTQKESSERQISLRIGKNQTFNPIKYPYVPSDLTWLSNEASWQRLIKQRLEGSLLEHNEFMSSSQNQVLNTNEINDLKIDLKLFLAQANVNVKKDIDLEIKNSTSTEWKVKVQFKPIEQFDDKEIILNSPNNTPTLSVSTNENEYIEEYVFLAADGEFSERDLRILDRLRQRLNITESRALELTKSLNSYSAEEKELLDEIEFMLEDGEITDREERILLRLANRLGISEHQYFKMKLQIIEKFNR
;
A
#
# COMPACT_ATOMS: atom_id res chain seq x y z
N MET A 1 30.95 -28.49 12.54
CA MET A 1 30.81 -29.37 13.72
C MET A 1 31.29 -30.80 13.47
N LYS A 2 30.76 -31.53 12.47
CA LYS A 2 31.23 -32.87 12.07
C LYS A 2 32.76 -33.10 12.11
N ASP A 3 33.51 -32.26 11.40
CA ASP A 3 34.97 -32.41 11.30
C ASP A 3 35.68 -32.09 12.62
N LEU A 4 35.12 -31.17 13.42
CA LEU A 4 35.62 -30.85 14.76
C LEU A 4 35.42 -32.04 15.70
N ILE A 5 34.26 -32.69 15.70
CA ILE A 5 34.04 -33.91 16.50
C ILE A 5 35.01 -35.03 16.07
N LYS A 6 35.24 -35.22 14.77
CA LYS A 6 36.25 -36.18 14.29
C LYS A 6 37.66 -35.83 14.80
N GLN A 7 38.02 -34.55 14.80
CA GLN A 7 39.30 -34.09 15.31
C GLN A 7 39.40 -34.29 16.83
N VAL A 8 38.34 -34.00 17.59
CA VAL A 8 38.27 -34.24 19.04
C VAL A 8 38.54 -35.71 19.37
N ILE A 9 37.93 -36.65 18.63
CA ILE A 9 38.15 -38.10 18.82
C ILE A 9 39.64 -38.45 18.63
N ILE A 10 40.28 -37.88 17.61
CA ILE A 10 41.70 -38.10 17.31
C ILE A 10 42.58 -37.50 18.40
N ASP A 11 42.37 -36.21 18.73
CA ASP A 11 43.21 -35.43 19.64
C ASP A 11 43.20 -35.96 21.06
N THR A 12 42.05 -36.48 21.50
CA THR A 12 41.89 -37.05 22.85
C THR A 12 42.26 -38.53 22.91
N HIS A 13 42.67 -39.13 21.79
CA HIS A 13 42.85 -40.58 21.65
C HIS A 13 41.65 -41.35 22.21
N PHE A 14 40.44 -40.84 21.96
CA PHE A 14 39.23 -41.27 22.64
C PHE A 14 38.94 -42.74 22.37
N TYR A 15 39.09 -43.16 21.11
CA TYR A 15 38.86 -44.55 20.71
C TYR A 15 39.72 -45.54 21.51
N ASP A 16 41.04 -45.36 21.47
CA ASP A 16 42.02 -46.25 22.12
C ASP A 16 41.90 -46.27 23.64
N SER A 17 41.44 -45.16 24.22
CA SER A 17 41.28 -45.02 25.66
C SER A 17 39.98 -45.66 26.14
N MET A 18 38.91 -45.53 25.34
CA MET A 18 37.58 -46.04 25.67
C MET A 18 37.44 -47.54 25.40
N GLU A 19 38.09 -48.08 24.36
CA GLU A 19 38.15 -49.54 24.13
C GLU A 19 38.78 -50.29 25.33
N LYS A 20 39.66 -49.63 26.09
CA LYS A 20 40.30 -50.21 27.28
C LYS A 20 39.45 -50.13 28.55
N SER A 21 38.41 -49.28 28.57
CA SER A 21 37.59 -49.00 29.77
C SER A 21 36.22 -49.69 29.76
N THR A 22 35.76 -50.20 28.61
CA THR A 22 34.50 -50.94 28.50
C THR A 22 34.57 -52.27 29.26
N ASN A 23 33.77 -52.40 30.32
CA ASN A 23 33.84 -53.51 31.29
C ASN A 23 32.66 -54.49 31.20
N PHE A 24 31.83 -54.43 30.15
CA PHE A 24 30.67 -55.31 29.99
C PHE A 24 30.81 -56.21 28.77
N ASP A 25 30.54 -57.51 28.97
CA ASP A 25 30.54 -58.55 27.93
C ASP A 25 29.58 -58.24 26.76
N ASN A 26 28.56 -57.39 26.98
CA ASN A 26 27.53 -57.02 25.99
C ASN A 26 27.57 -55.55 25.55
N SER A 27 28.67 -54.83 25.82
CA SER A 27 28.84 -53.45 25.34
C SER A 27 29.51 -53.40 23.96
N LYS A 28 29.09 -52.45 23.12
CA LYS A 28 29.80 -52.10 21.87
C LYS A 28 30.12 -50.61 21.89
N PHE A 29 31.32 -50.28 21.45
CA PHE A 29 31.76 -48.91 21.25
C PHE A 29 32.48 -48.79 19.91
N MET A 30 32.08 -47.81 19.11
CA MET A 30 32.62 -47.59 17.77
C MET A 30 32.70 -46.08 17.51
N THR A 31 33.70 -45.68 16.74
CA THR A 31 33.87 -44.32 16.23
C THR A 31 33.97 -44.35 14.71
N PHE A 32 33.93 -43.18 14.06
CA PHE A 32 34.10 -43.08 12.60
C PHE A 32 35.40 -43.75 12.07
N GLN A 33 36.42 -43.95 12.92
CA GLN A 33 37.68 -44.60 12.54
C GLN A 33 37.53 -46.12 12.34
N ASN A 34 36.60 -46.76 13.06
CA ASN A 34 36.44 -48.20 13.10
C ASN A 34 34.96 -48.64 12.93
N LEU A 35 34.10 -47.75 12.45
CA LEU A 35 32.66 -48.00 12.28
C LEU A 35 32.42 -49.05 11.18
N ASN A 36 32.45 -50.32 11.56
CA ASN A 36 32.17 -51.47 10.71
C ASN A 36 30.94 -52.23 11.21
N LEU A 37 29.76 -51.64 11.01
CA LEU A 37 28.48 -52.24 11.43
C LEU A 37 28.01 -53.31 10.45
N SER A 38 27.50 -54.42 10.97
CA SER A 38 26.75 -55.38 10.17
C SER A 38 25.53 -54.69 9.54
N LYS A 39 25.05 -55.17 8.38
CA LYS A 39 23.85 -54.58 7.75
C LYS A 39 22.65 -54.61 8.70
N THR A 40 22.52 -55.67 9.50
CA THR A 40 21.44 -55.82 10.49
C THR A 40 21.59 -54.83 11.64
N ASP A 41 22.81 -54.69 12.19
CA ASP A 41 23.11 -53.78 13.29
C ASP A 41 22.90 -52.32 12.86
N ASN A 42 23.32 -51.96 11.64
CA ASN A 42 23.13 -50.62 11.10
C ASN A 42 21.63 -50.26 10.98
N ILE A 43 20.81 -51.18 10.42
CA ILE A 43 19.35 -51.00 10.34
C ILE A 43 18.75 -50.85 11.74
N GLN A 44 19.20 -51.67 12.70
CA GLN A 44 18.69 -51.64 14.07
C GLN A 44 19.01 -50.31 14.76
N TYR A 45 20.27 -49.85 14.74
CA TYR A 45 20.68 -48.62 15.42
C TYR A 45 20.09 -47.37 14.78
N ARG A 46 20.04 -47.31 13.44
CA ARG A 46 19.36 -46.22 12.74
C ARG A 46 17.87 -46.18 13.10
N LYS A 47 17.20 -47.33 13.16
CA LYS A 47 15.80 -47.39 13.60
C LYS A 47 15.63 -46.96 15.06
N LEU A 48 16.55 -47.36 15.94
CA LEU A 48 16.50 -47.01 17.37
C LEU A 48 16.57 -45.49 17.57
N HIS A 49 17.47 -44.82 16.85
CA HIS A 49 17.68 -43.37 16.93
C HIS A 49 16.89 -42.54 15.90
N GLU A 50 16.00 -43.18 15.13
CA GLU A 50 15.17 -42.54 14.10
C GLU A 50 15.98 -41.80 13.02
N LEU A 51 17.11 -42.41 12.63
CA LEU A 51 18.05 -41.84 11.67
C LEU A 51 17.68 -42.21 10.23
N SER A 52 17.85 -41.26 9.32
CA SER A 52 17.83 -41.47 7.88
C SER A 52 19.11 -42.17 7.39
N ASP A 53 19.13 -42.62 6.13
CA ASP A 53 20.31 -43.25 5.52
C ASP A 53 21.46 -42.26 5.26
N GLU A 54 21.15 -40.95 5.19
CA GLU A 54 22.11 -39.88 4.86
C GLU A 54 22.86 -39.35 6.09
N GLU A 55 22.38 -39.64 7.30
CA GLU A 55 23.00 -39.16 8.53
C GLU A 55 24.24 -39.97 8.90
N ASP A 56 25.34 -39.25 9.14
CA ASP A 56 26.63 -39.85 9.48
C ASP A 56 26.75 -40.11 10.98
N ILE A 57 26.94 -41.38 11.34
CA ILE A 57 27.25 -41.80 12.70
C ILE A 57 28.74 -41.56 12.96
N LEU A 58 29.05 -40.64 13.88
CA LEU A 58 30.43 -40.29 14.26
C LEU A 58 30.93 -41.14 15.42
N ILE A 59 30.07 -41.39 16.40
CA ILE A 59 30.33 -42.26 17.56
C ILE A 59 29.05 -43.05 17.86
N LEU A 60 29.20 -44.32 18.21
CA LEU A 60 28.14 -45.20 18.67
C LEU A 60 28.58 -45.87 19.98
N PHE A 61 27.79 -45.67 21.02
CA PHE A 61 27.79 -46.47 22.24
C PHE A 61 26.56 -47.35 22.26
N TYR A 62 26.73 -48.61 22.65
CA TYR A 62 25.64 -49.55 22.88
C TYR A 62 25.97 -50.40 24.11
N ASN A 63 25.00 -50.61 24.98
CA ASN A 63 25.17 -51.40 26.19
C ASN A 63 23.88 -52.15 26.54
N GLU A 64 24.00 -53.44 26.85
CA GLU A 64 22.90 -54.23 27.40
C GLU A 64 23.22 -54.70 28.81
N GLN A 65 22.33 -54.37 29.75
CA GLN A 65 22.43 -54.78 31.14
C GLN A 65 21.26 -55.69 31.49
N PHE A 66 21.56 -56.93 31.88
CA PHE A 66 20.56 -57.85 32.39
C PHE A 66 20.45 -57.73 33.91
N VAL A 67 19.24 -57.53 34.41
CA VAL A 67 18.90 -57.50 35.83
C VAL A 67 17.95 -58.64 36.11
N ALA A 68 18.41 -59.63 36.89
CA ALA A 68 17.58 -60.73 37.34
C ALA A 68 16.48 -60.20 38.28
N GLY A 69 15.25 -60.61 38.03
CA GLY A 69 14.12 -60.38 38.89
C GLY A 69 14.19 -61.22 40.16
N ASP A 70 13.42 -60.81 41.16
CA ASP A 70 13.24 -61.53 42.41
C ASP A 70 11.84 -62.18 42.48
N PHE A 71 11.43 -62.63 43.68
CA PHE A 71 10.12 -63.25 43.87
C PHE A 71 8.94 -62.33 43.47
N TRP A 72 9.14 -61.02 43.41
CA TRP A 72 8.11 -60.02 43.10
C TRP A 72 8.33 -59.30 41.76
N THR A 73 9.45 -59.52 41.08
CA THR A 73 9.84 -58.80 39.87
C THR A 73 10.32 -59.75 38.77
N ALA A 74 10.01 -59.43 37.51
CA ALA A 74 10.50 -60.22 36.38
C ALA A 74 11.91 -59.75 35.98
N ASP A 75 12.66 -60.65 35.33
CA ASP A 75 13.94 -60.31 34.72
C ASP A 75 13.77 -59.20 33.69
N ARG A 76 14.75 -58.29 33.63
CA ARG A 76 14.77 -57.17 32.70
C ARG A 76 16.10 -57.08 31.96
N THR A 77 16.03 -56.66 30.72
CA THR A 77 17.20 -56.20 29.95
C THR A 77 17.03 -54.71 29.69
N TYR A 78 18.01 -53.93 30.13
CA TYR A 78 18.12 -52.51 29.85
C TYR A 78 19.11 -52.32 28.70
N THR A 79 18.67 -51.71 27.62
CA THR A 79 19.49 -51.40 26.46
C THR A 79 19.70 -49.90 26.40
N PHE A 80 20.95 -49.46 26.53
CA PHE A 80 21.33 -48.06 26.40
C PHE A 80 22.11 -47.85 25.11
N SER A 81 21.83 -46.78 24.39
CA SER A 81 22.51 -46.43 23.16
C SER A 81 22.71 -44.92 23.05
N THR A 82 23.90 -44.50 22.63
CA THR A 82 24.22 -43.09 22.38
C THR A 82 24.88 -42.96 21.01
N VAL A 83 24.38 -42.04 20.20
CA VAL A 83 24.90 -41.76 18.85
C VAL A 83 25.27 -40.30 18.74
N PHE A 84 26.51 -40.03 18.35
CA PHE A 84 26.97 -38.69 17.97
C PHE A 84 26.81 -38.53 16.47
N LEU A 85 26.12 -37.46 16.08
CA LEU A 85 25.87 -37.07 14.70
C LEU A 85 26.63 -35.77 14.41
N ASP A 86 26.48 -35.23 13.20
CA ASP A 86 27.12 -33.99 12.78
C ASP A 86 26.52 -32.73 13.41
N ASP A 87 25.24 -32.77 13.79
CA ASP A 87 24.48 -31.65 14.35
C ASP A 87 24.04 -31.85 15.81
N ARG A 88 23.95 -33.10 16.29
CA ARG A 88 23.41 -33.44 17.62
C ARG A 88 23.98 -34.72 18.23
N ILE A 89 23.66 -34.92 19.50
CA ILE A 89 23.85 -36.19 20.23
C ILE A 89 22.47 -36.79 20.50
N SER A 90 22.29 -38.07 20.18
CA SER A 90 21.04 -38.82 20.37
C SER A 90 21.22 -39.93 21.40
N PHE A 91 20.31 -40.01 22.36
CA PHE A 91 20.30 -40.96 23.46
C PHE A 91 19.04 -41.82 23.40
N CYS A 92 19.19 -43.12 23.64
CA CYS A 92 18.08 -44.06 23.72
C CYS A 92 18.27 -45.06 24.86
N GLU A 93 17.20 -45.31 25.62
CA GLU A 93 17.08 -46.40 26.58
C GLU A 93 15.84 -47.24 26.21
N GLU A 94 15.99 -48.54 26.09
CA GLU A 94 14.88 -49.49 25.99
C GLU A 94 14.93 -50.47 27.17
N VAL A 95 13.78 -50.70 27.79
CA VAL A 95 13.63 -51.71 28.85
C VAL A 95 12.80 -52.86 28.31
N TYR A 96 13.37 -54.05 28.31
CA TYR A 96 12.70 -55.28 27.90
C TYR A 96 12.43 -56.16 29.13
N LYS A 97 11.16 -56.49 29.35
CA LYS A 97 10.73 -57.39 30.42
C LYS A 97 10.58 -58.81 29.88
N HIS A 98 11.38 -59.73 30.40
CA HIS A 98 11.33 -61.13 29.98
C HIS A 98 9.96 -61.74 30.29
N GLY A 99 9.34 -62.33 29.26
CA GLY A 99 7.99 -62.89 29.32
C GLY A 99 6.85 -61.91 29.02
N SER A 100 7.10 -60.60 28.86
CA SER A 100 6.07 -59.60 28.52
C SER A 100 6.42 -58.69 27.34
N GLY A 101 7.68 -58.67 26.89
CA GLY A 101 8.12 -57.86 25.76
C GLY A 101 8.73 -56.52 26.18
N LYS A 102 8.81 -55.59 25.22
CA LYS A 102 9.27 -54.21 25.47
C LYS A 102 8.36 -53.53 26.49
N GLU A 103 8.94 -53.08 27.60
CA GLU A 103 8.26 -52.47 28.75
C GLU A 103 8.30 -50.95 28.67
N ASP A 104 9.47 -50.37 28.34
CA ASP A 104 9.64 -48.91 28.27
C ASP A 104 10.64 -48.50 27.17
N GLU A 105 10.53 -47.27 26.72
CA GLU A 105 11.45 -46.63 25.78
C GLU A 105 11.56 -45.13 26.07
N TRP A 106 12.78 -44.68 26.27
CA TRP A 106 13.12 -43.27 26.40
C TRP A 106 14.09 -42.87 25.30
N LYS A 107 13.80 -41.75 24.62
CA LYS A 107 14.66 -41.15 23.61
C LYS A 107 14.76 -39.66 23.84
N LYS A 108 15.95 -39.10 23.64
CA LYS A 108 16.17 -37.66 23.63
C LYS A 108 17.38 -37.34 22.76
N TYR A 109 17.36 -36.16 22.14
CA TYR A 109 18.53 -35.61 21.46
C TYR A 109 18.82 -34.21 21.98
N ILE A 110 20.06 -33.77 21.76
CA ILE A 110 20.55 -32.43 22.09
C ILE A 110 21.39 -31.94 20.90
N TYR A 111 21.02 -30.82 20.30
CA TYR A 111 21.85 -30.18 19.28
C TYR A 111 23.08 -29.54 19.92
N TYR A 112 24.22 -29.57 19.24
CA TYR A 112 25.44 -28.97 19.79
C TYR A 112 25.28 -27.46 20.04
N ALA A 113 24.52 -26.76 19.18
CA ALA A 113 24.21 -25.33 19.32
C ALA A 113 23.35 -25.00 20.55
N ASP A 114 22.67 -25.98 21.13
CA ASP A 114 21.84 -25.79 22.32
C ASP A 114 22.63 -26.01 23.64
N ILE A 115 23.92 -26.38 23.58
CA ILE A 115 24.72 -26.73 24.77
C ILE A 115 25.48 -25.51 25.31
N ASP A 116 25.01 -24.98 26.45
CA ASP A 116 25.66 -23.89 27.18
C ASP A 116 26.88 -24.38 27.96
N SER A 117 26.75 -25.49 28.68
CA SER A 117 27.85 -26.09 29.43
C SER A 117 27.66 -27.59 29.65
N ILE A 118 28.75 -28.28 29.93
CA ILE A 118 28.78 -29.72 30.21
C ILE A 118 29.45 -29.92 31.57
N GLU A 119 28.74 -30.52 32.52
CA GLU A 119 29.29 -30.91 33.82
C GLU A 119 29.34 -32.44 33.94
N ILE A 120 30.49 -32.98 34.33
CA ILE A 120 30.65 -34.42 34.54
C ILE A 120 30.72 -34.67 36.04
N LYS A 121 29.84 -35.53 36.53
CA LYS A 121 29.80 -35.98 37.93
C LYS A 121 29.94 -37.49 37.97
N SER A 122 30.13 -38.03 39.17
CA SER A 122 30.33 -39.48 39.34
C SER A 122 29.14 -40.33 38.87
N ASP A 123 27.94 -39.76 38.87
CA ASP A 123 26.66 -40.40 38.55
C ASP A 123 26.15 -40.12 37.13
N ALA A 124 26.37 -38.92 36.59
CA ALA A 124 25.87 -38.51 35.28
C ALA A 124 26.74 -37.42 34.61
N ILE A 125 26.59 -37.30 33.29
CA ILE A 125 26.98 -36.13 32.52
C ILE A 125 25.75 -35.23 32.37
N TYR A 126 25.87 -33.98 32.77
CA TYR A 126 24.83 -32.97 32.70
C TYR A 126 25.11 -32.01 31.55
N PHE A 127 24.21 -31.96 30.58
CA PHE A 127 24.23 -30.98 29.49
C PHE A 127 23.26 -29.86 29.83
N PHE A 128 23.77 -28.66 30.11
CA PHE A 128 22.97 -27.46 30.37
C PHE A 128 22.66 -26.76 29.05
N TYR A 129 21.45 -26.22 28.94
CA TYR A 129 20.99 -25.59 27.71
C TYR A 129 21.23 -24.08 27.67
N THR A 130 21.31 -23.52 26.46
CA THR A 130 21.34 -22.06 26.27
C THR A 130 20.08 -21.40 26.80
N LYS A 131 20.19 -20.12 27.21
CA LYS A 131 19.04 -19.34 27.72
C LYS A 131 17.87 -19.29 26.73
N GLU A 132 18.18 -19.20 25.43
CA GLU A 132 17.19 -19.16 24.36
C GLU A 132 16.44 -20.50 24.27
N HIS A 133 17.16 -21.62 24.28
CA HIS A 133 16.57 -22.95 24.30
C HIS A 133 15.67 -23.16 25.54
N ILE A 134 16.14 -22.72 26.71
CA ILE A 134 15.36 -22.77 27.96
C ILE A 134 14.06 -21.96 27.83
N ALA A 135 14.10 -20.78 27.22
CA ALA A 135 12.91 -19.96 27.02
C ALA A 135 11.88 -20.67 26.13
N ASN A 136 12.34 -21.26 25.02
CA ASN A 136 11.51 -22.01 24.08
C ASN A 136 10.88 -23.25 24.73
N GLU A 137 11.66 -24.04 25.48
CA GLU A 137 11.16 -25.19 26.21
C GLU A 137 10.16 -24.78 27.30
N LYS A 138 10.44 -23.72 28.07
CA LYS A 138 9.51 -23.19 29.08
C LYS A 138 8.20 -22.77 28.44
N GLU A 139 8.23 -22.08 27.32
CA GLU A 139 7.01 -21.70 26.59
C GLU A 139 6.24 -22.92 26.10
N TYR A 140 6.92 -23.89 25.49
CA TYR A 140 6.30 -25.15 25.04
C TYR A 140 5.61 -25.88 26.18
N TRP A 141 6.29 -26.07 27.32
CA TRP A 141 5.70 -26.75 28.47
C TRP A 141 4.58 -25.92 29.09
N LYS A 142 4.71 -24.60 29.16
CA LYS A 142 3.63 -23.69 29.61
C LYS A 142 2.37 -23.85 28.75
N ASN A 143 2.53 -23.96 27.44
CA ASN A 143 1.44 -24.24 26.50
C ASN A 143 0.83 -25.64 26.72
N LYS A 144 1.66 -26.67 26.96
CA LYS A 144 1.16 -28.02 27.32
C LYS A 144 0.40 -28.03 28.64
N ILE A 145 0.86 -27.31 29.66
CA ILE A 145 0.20 -27.15 30.97
C ILE A 145 -1.15 -26.47 30.81
N ALA A 146 -1.23 -25.41 30.00
CA ALA A 146 -2.47 -24.67 29.75
C ALA A 146 -3.53 -25.52 29.04
N ASN A 147 -3.10 -26.37 28.11
CA ASN A 147 -3.99 -27.20 27.29
C ASN A 147 -4.33 -28.57 27.88
N THR A 148 -3.79 -28.91 29.05
CA THR A 148 -4.03 -30.20 29.71
C THR A 148 -5.09 -30.09 30.81
N THR A 149 -6.16 -30.88 30.69
CA THR A 149 -7.24 -30.96 31.69
C THR A 149 -7.00 -32.05 32.76
N ASP A 150 -6.09 -32.98 32.50
CA ASP A 150 -5.71 -34.05 33.43
C ASP A 150 -4.69 -33.56 34.48
N SER A 151 -5.01 -33.71 35.76
CA SER A 151 -4.19 -33.20 36.86
C SER A 151 -2.84 -33.90 37.02
N ASN A 152 -2.75 -35.19 36.68
CA ASN A 152 -1.51 -35.95 36.78
C ASN A 152 -0.57 -35.55 35.64
N ASN A 153 -1.10 -35.44 34.42
CA ASN A 153 -0.32 -34.95 33.29
C ASN A 153 0.12 -33.50 33.49
N LYS A 154 -0.74 -32.66 34.05
CA LYS A 154 -0.38 -31.27 34.38
C LYS A 154 0.79 -31.19 35.36
N LYS A 155 0.84 -32.07 36.36
CA LYS A 155 1.96 -32.18 37.30
C LYS A 155 3.25 -32.63 36.59
N ILE A 156 3.16 -33.62 35.71
CA ILE A 156 4.30 -34.10 34.90
C ILE A 156 4.83 -32.97 34.01
N TRP A 157 3.96 -32.21 33.35
CA TRP A 157 4.38 -31.07 32.53
C TRP A 157 4.99 -29.94 33.35
N GLN A 158 4.49 -29.71 34.57
CA GLN A 158 5.08 -28.76 35.51
C GLN A 158 6.48 -29.19 35.92
N GLU A 159 6.68 -30.47 36.26
CA GLU A 159 8.00 -31.01 36.59
C GLU A 159 8.97 -30.91 35.40
N ARG A 160 8.51 -31.08 34.16
CA ARG A 160 9.33 -30.86 32.94
C ARG A 160 9.65 -29.39 32.69
N HIS A 161 8.68 -28.51 32.88
CA HIS A 161 8.88 -27.06 32.81
C HIS A 161 9.95 -26.60 33.83
N ASP A 162 9.87 -27.08 35.06
CA ASP A 162 10.74 -26.64 36.14
C ASP A 162 12.16 -27.20 36.02
N ASN A 163 12.34 -28.35 35.35
CA ASN A 163 13.63 -29.02 35.16
C ASN A 163 14.17 -28.96 33.72
N CYS A 164 13.69 -28.03 32.89
CA CYS A 164 14.11 -27.94 31.47
C CYS A 164 15.50 -27.33 31.26
N GLU A 165 16.25 -27.02 32.31
CA GLU A 165 17.53 -26.30 32.24
C GLU A 165 18.70 -27.21 31.86
N TYR A 166 18.55 -28.52 32.04
CA TYR A 166 19.58 -29.50 31.70
C TYR A 166 19.01 -30.88 31.41
N ILE A 167 19.88 -31.78 30.95
CA ILE A 167 19.64 -33.22 30.94
C ILE A 167 20.83 -33.99 31.49
N GLY A 168 20.55 -34.91 32.42
CA GLY A 168 21.55 -35.82 33.01
C GLY A 168 21.54 -37.18 32.32
N ILE A 169 22.70 -37.62 31.83
CA ILE A 169 22.90 -38.90 31.15
C ILE A 169 23.85 -39.77 31.98
N GLY A 170 23.37 -40.95 32.41
CA GLY A 170 24.13 -41.87 33.24
C GLY A 170 25.21 -42.64 32.48
N SER A 171 26.17 -43.23 33.21
CA SER A 171 27.32 -43.96 32.63
C SER A 171 26.94 -45.15 31.76
N GLY A 172 25.77 -45.76 31.97
CA GLY A 172 25.26 -46.87 31.17
C GLY A 172 25.14 -46.55 29.68
N PHE A 173 24.79 -45.30 29.35
CA PHE A 173 24.69 -44.76 27.98
C PHE A 173 26.02 -44.71 27.23
N PHE A 174 27.13 -44.79 27.96
CA PHE A 174 28.48 -44.80 27.42
C PHE A 174 29.17 -46.17 27.58
N GLY A 175 28.42 -47.21 27.98
CA GLY A 175 28.99 -48.54 28.22
C GLY A 175 29.84 -48.65 29.48
N LEU A 176 29.65 -47.75 30.45
CA LEU A 176 30.48 -47.63 31.65
C LEU A 176 29.72 -47.93 32.94
N LEU A 177 30.45 -48.43 33.95
CA LEU A 177 29.93 -48.70 35.29
C LEU A 177 29.73 -47.42 36.13
N CYS A 178 30.67 -46.48 36.02
CA CYS A 178 30.61 -45.14 36.61
C CYS A 178 31.71 -44.27 35.97
N PHE A 179 31.66 -42.96 36.16
CA PHE A 179 32.65 -42.02 35.60
C PHE A 179 33.92 -41.84 36.47
N SER A 180 34.09 -42.60 37.56
CA SER A 180 34.95 -42.18 38.69
C SER A 180 36.41 -42.65 38.70
N PHE A 181 36.88 -43.51 37.77
CA PHE A 181 38.29 -43.93 37.74
C PHE A 181 38.80 -44.22 36.32
N PHE A 182 39.68 -43.34 35.80
CA PHE A 182 40.34 -43.43 34.49
C PHE A 182 39.43 -43.35 33.26
N ASP A 183 38.58 -42.31 33.22
CA ASP A 183 37.59 -42.18 32.17
C ASP A 183 38.03 -41.21 31.05
N PRO A 184 38.19 -41.66 29.79
CA PRO A 184 38.44 -40.77 28.66
C PRO A 184 37.27 -39.82 28.36
N ILE A 185 36.12 -40.00 29.01
CA ILE A 185 34.92 -39.15 28.87
C ILE A 185 35.19 -37.68 29.23
N GLU A 186 35.89 -37.39 30.33
CA GLU A 186 36.08 -36.00 30.77
C GLU A 186 36.93 -35.16 29.80
N PRO A 187 38.14 -35.59 29.40
CA PRO A 187 38.92 -34.87 28.37
C PRO A 187 38.19 -34.77 27.04
N PHE A 188 37.41 -35.79 26.65
CA PHE A 188 36.64 -35.78 25.41
C PHE A 188 35.57 -34.70 25.42
N PHE A 189 34.68 -34.68 26.42
CA PHE A 189 33.59 -33.70 26.48
C PHE A 189 34.08 -32.28 26.75
N GLN A 190 35.20 -32.12 27.48
CA GLN A 190 35.85 -30.81 27.58
C GLN A 190 36.27 -30.31 26.19
N LYS A 191 36.90 -31.16 25.38
CA LYS A 191 37.33 -30.80 24.02
C LYS A 191 36.15 -30.60 23.05
N VAL A 192 35.06 -31.37 23.21
CA VAL A 192 33.80 -31.13 22.50
C VAL A 192 33.27 -29.75 22.82
N LYS A 193 33.21 -29.37 24.11
CA LYS A 193 32.74 -28.04 24.51
C LYS A 193 33.65 -26.92 24.00
N GLU A 194 34.97 -27.06 24.10
CA GLU A 194 35.92 -26.12 23.51
C GLU A 194 35.69 -25.93 22.00
N SER A 195 35.31 -26.99 21.28
CA SER A 195 35.04 -26.94 19.84
C SER A 195 33.70 -26.26 19.52
N ILE A 196 32.70 -26.36 20.39
CA ILE A 196 31.44 -25.63 20.28
C ILE A 196 31.73 -24.14 20.50
N ASP A 197 32.41 -23.81 21.59
CA ASP A 197 32.76 -22.43 21.95
C ASP A 197 33.62 -21.75 20.88
N SER A 198 34.50 -22.50 20.20
CA SER A 198 35.32 -21.94 19.12
C SER A 198 34.49 -21.55 17.89
N ILE A 199 33.44 -22.30 17.56
CA ILE A 199 32.54 -21.97 16.43
C ILE A 199 31.78 -20.69 16.75
N ASP A 200 31.27 -20.56 17.97
CA ASP A 200 30.53 -19.38 18.41
C ASP A 200 31.42 -18.14 18.41
N LEU A 201 32.66 -18.26 18.91
CA LEU A 201 33.65 -17.18 18.90
C LEU A 201 34.03 -16.75 17.47
N ASP A 202 34.23 -17.71 16.56
CA ASP A 202 34.52 -17.41 15.15
C ASP A 202 33.34 -16.70 14.48
N HIS A 203 32.10 -17.09 14.80
CA HIS A 203 30.90 -16.40 14.30
C HIS A 203 30.77 -14.99 14.87
N GLU A 204 30.93 -14.78 16.18
CA GLU A 204 30.91 -13.45 16.79
C GLU A 204 31.95 -12.53 16.15
N LYS A 205 33.18 -13.05 15.95
CA LYS A 205 34.25 -12.30 15.30
C LYS A 205 33.91 -11.94 13.85
N LEU A 206 33.31 -12.85 13.07
CA LEU A 206 32.87 -12.55 11.71
C LEU A 206 31.81 -11.43 11.68
N VAL A 207 30.91 -11.39 12.67
CA VAL A 207 29.92 -10.31 12.80
C VAL A 207 30.58 -8.99 13.20
N GLU A 208 31.58 -9.01 14.10
CA GLU A 208 32.36 -7.82 14.46
C GLU A 208 33.17 -7.28 13.27
N ASP A 209 33.84 -8.15 12.52
CA ASP A 209 34.59 -7.80 11.32
C ASP A 209 33.66 -7.17 10.27
N TYR A 210 32.51 -7.82 9.99
CA TYR A 210 31.45 -7.26 9.14
C TYR A 210 31.02 -5.86 9.60
N GLN A 211 30.67 -5.69 10.88
CA GLN A 211 30.20 -4.42 11.42
C GLN A 211 31.27 -3.34 11.32
N SER A 212 32.54 -3.66 11.57
CA SER A 212 33.64 -2.71 11.42
C SER A 212 33.81 -2.27 9.97
N GLU A 213 33.85 -3.22 9.04
CA GLU A 213 34.05 -2.95 7.61
C GLU A 213 32.89 -2.16 6.99
N ILE A 214 31.64 -2.56 7.28
CA ILE A 214 30.45 -1.89 6.74
C ILE A 214 30.36 -0.47 7.29
N ASN A 215 30.58 -0.26 8.59
CA ASN A 215 30.54 1.08 9.20
C ASN A 215 31.63 1.99 8.63
N GLU A 216 32.85 1.48 8.41
CA GLU A 216 33.92 2.26 7.76
C GLU A 216 33.51 2.72 6.35
N ALA A 217 32.89 1.82 5.56
CA ALA A 217 32.40 2.17 4.22
C ALA A 217 31.24 3.17 4.26
N LEU A 218 30.30 3.00 5.21
CA LEU A 218 29.16 3.91 5.38
C LEU A 218 29.60 5.30 5.87
N ASP A 219 30.53 5.39 6.81
CA ASP A 219 31.10 6.65 7.33
C ASP A 219 31.90 7.40 6.24
N ALA A 220 32.51 6.67 5.32
CA ALA A 220 33.18 7.23 4.13
C ALA A 220 32.20 7.59 2.98
N GLU A 221 30.90 7.31 3.14
CA GLU A 221 29.86 7.41 2.10
C GLU A 221 30.18 6.62 0.81
N ASP A 222 31.00 5.56 0.92
CA ASP A 222 31.35 4.68 -0.21
C ASP A 222 30.36 3.51 -0.30
N TYR A 223 29.19 3.79 -0.89
CA TYR A 223 28.10 2.81 -1.00
C TYR A 223 28.41 1.66 -1.97
N HIS A 224 29.37 1.82 -2.88
CA HIS A 224 29.80 0.71 -3.75
C HIS A 224 30.69 -0.27 -2.97
N LYS A 225 31.64 0.22 -2.16
CA LYS A 225 32.40 -0.62 -1.23
C LYS A 225 31.48 -1.32 -0.23
N ALA A 226 30.53 -0.58 0.35
CA ALA A 226 29.54 -1.14 1.27
C ALA A 226 28.72 -2.28 0.62
N TYR A 227 28.35 -2.13 -0.65
CA TYR A 227 27.68 -3.18 -1.40
C TYR A 227 28.55 -4.44 -1.58
N THR A 228 29.82 -4.28 -1.94
CA THR A 228 30.76 -5.42 -2.06
C THR A 228 30.93 -6.16 -0.73
N ILE A 229 31.00 -5.43 0.40
CA ILE A 229 31.04 -6.03 1.73
C ILE A 229 29.76 -6.84 2.00
N LEU A 230 28.58 -6.30 1.68
CA LEU A 230 27.33 -7.04 1.84
C LEU A 230 27.31 -8.33 0.99
N GLU A 231 27.89 -8.34 -0.21
CA GLU A 231 28.00 -9.56 -1.02
C GLU A 231 28.92 -10.61 -0.38
N GLU A 232 30.03 -10.19 0.21
CA GLU A 232 30.98 -11.07 0.91
C GLU A 232 30.36 -11.73 2.15
N TYR A 233 29.50 -11.00 2.86
CA TYR A 233 28.86 -11.43 4.09
C TYR A 233 27.40 -11.92 3.90
N ASP A 234 26.99 -12.35 2.69
CA ASP A 234 25.60 -12.78 2.38
C ASP A 234 25.06 -13.91 3.29
N PHE A 235 25.93 -14.68 3.93
CA PHE A 235 25.51 -15.67 4.93
C PHE A 235 24.75 -15.06 6.12
N LEU A 236 24.91 -13.74 6.37
CA LEU A 236 24.21 -12.97 7.39
C LEU A 236 22.83 -12.44 6.93
N LYS A 237 22.34 -12.74 5.72
CA LYS A 237 21.08 -12.19 5.17
C LYS A 237 19.80 -12.42 5.97
N ASN A 238 19.82 -13.39 6.88
CA ASN A 238 18.67 -13.68 7.75
C ASN A 238 18.65 -12.81 9.02
N TYR A 239 19.72 -12.08 9.31
CA TYR A 239 19.78 -11.18 10.46
C TYR A 239 19.18 -9.81 10.12
N LEU A 240 18.36 -9.27 11.03
CA LEU A 240 17.64 -8.02 10.81
C LEU A 240 18.57 -6.80 10.62
N PHE A 241 19.71 -6.76 11.32
CA PHE A 241 20.71 -5.69 11.13
C PHE A 241 21.24 -5.70 9.70
N PHE A 242 21.59 -6.88 9.19
CA PHE A 242 22.14 -7.04 7.85
C PHE A 242 21.10 -6.68 6.79
N GLN A 243 19.85 -7.11 6.97
CA GLN A 243 18.75 -6.73 6.07
C GLN A 243 18.54 -5.20 6.03
N TYR A 244 18.69 -4.52 7.17
CA TYR A 244 18.62 -3.07 7.24
C TYR A 244 19.78 -2.42 6.48
N ASP A 245 21.01 -2.85 6.73
CA ASP A 245 22.20 -2.32 6.04
C ASP A 245 22.13 -2.56 4.54
N TYR A 246 21.64 -3.73 4.13
CA TYR A 246 21.35 -4.05 2.73
C TYR A 246 20.36 -3.05 2.12
N ALA A 247 19.19 -2.87 2.73
CA ALA A 247 18.22 -1.90 2.26
C ALA A 247 18.79 -0.47 2.21
N PHE A 248 19.56 -0.07 3.24
CA PHE A 248 20.19 1.24 3.32
C PHE A 248 21.13 1.49 2.16
N VAL A 249 22.07 0.58 1.91
CA VAL A 249 23.03 0.67 0.80
C VAL A 249 22.30 0.72 -0.55
N TYR A 250 21.30 -0.12 -0.77
CA TYR A 250 20.51 -0.07 -2.01
C TYR A 250 19.78 1.27 -2.20
N GLY A 251 19.18 1.82 -1.15
CA GLY A 251 18.52 3.13 -1.21
C GLY A 251 19.49 4.29 -1.43
N LYS A 252 20.76 4.14 -1.05
CA LYS A 252 21.84 5.10 -1.32
C LYS A 252 22.43 4.97 -2.72
N LEU A 253 22.27 3.81 -3.36
CA LEU A 253 22.61 3.55 -4.76
C LEU A 253 21.44 3.83 -5.71
N ASP A 254 20.42 4.59 -5.27
CA ASP A 254 19.19 4.91 -6.03
C ASP A 254 18.41 3.69 -6.53
N LYS A 255 18.56 2.54 -5.86
CA LYS A 255 17.79 1.32 -6.11
C LYS A 255 16.62 1.20 -5.14
N ASP A 256 15.79 2.24 -5.10
CA ASP A 256 14.74 2.43 -4.09
C ASP A 256 13.72 1.27 -4.05
N THR A 257 13.36 0.69 -5.19
CA THR A 257 12.41 -0.44 -5.26
C THR A 257 12.92 -1.65 -4.48
N ILE A 258 14.19 -2.03 -4.67
CA ILE A 258 14.82 -3.16 -3.98
C ILE A 258 14.93 -2.86 -2.49
N ALA A 259 15.35 -1.63 -2.14
CA ALA A 259 15.41 -1.21 -0.74
C ALA A 259 14.05 -1.31 -0.04
N ILE A 260 12.97 -0.84 -0.68
CA ILE A 260 11.61 -0.92 -0.14
C ILE A 260 11.16 -2.38 0.04
N GLU A 261 11.43 -3.26 -0.93
CA GLU A 261 11.12 -4.68 -0.84
C GLU A 261 11.86 -5.35 0.32
N THR A 262 13.16 -5.09 0.48
CA THR A 262 13.96 -5.60 1.60
C THR A 262 13.42 -5.11 2.95
N LEU A 263 13.07 -3.82 3.07
CA LEU A 263 12.47 -3.28 4.30
C LEU A 263 11.11 -3.91 4.62
N ASN A 264 10.29 -4.22 3.60
CA ASN A 264 9.02 -4.89 3.80
C ASN A 264 9.21 -6.31 4.35
N GLU A 265 10.16 -7.07 3.81
CA GLU A 265 10.46 -8.41 4.32
C GLU A 265 11.08 -8.37 5.73
N LEU A 266 11.95 -7.40 6.04
CA LEU A 266 12.46 -7.17 7.39
C LEU A 266 11.31 -6.92 8.38
N ILE A 267 10.43 -5.95 8.07
CA ILE A 267 9.27 -5.60 8.92
C ILE A 267 8.34 -6.80 9.10
N LYS A 268 8.16 -7.62 8.06
CA LYS A 268 7.30 -8.81 8.08
C LYS A 268 7.88 -9.94 8.92
N THR A 269 9.19 -10.19 8.81
CA THR A 269 9.89 -11.27 9.51
C THR A 269 9.96 -10.99 11.01
N ALA A 270 10.10 -9.73 11.39
CA ALA A 270 10.15 -9.32 12.79
C ALA A 270 8.78 -9.22 13.51
N LYS A 271 7.65 -9.55 12.84
CA LYS A 271 6.29 -9.38 13.39
C LYS A 271 6.00 -10.13 14.70
N GLU A 272 6.84 -11.10 15.07
CA GLU A 272 6.70 -11.87 16.32
C GLU A 272 7.29 -11.15 17.54
N GLN A 273 7.99 -10.02 17.36
CA GLN A 273 8.62 -9.25 18.43
C GLN A 273 7.89 -7.92 18.60
N GLU A 274 7.13 -7.75 19.70
CA GLU A 274 6.27 -6.57 19.94
C GLU A 274 7.01 -5.21 19.90
N ILE A 275 8.33 -5.21 20.16
CA ILE A 275 9.21 -4.04 20.08
C ILE A 275 10.52 -4.49 19.45
N ASN A 276 10.89 -3.91 18.31
CA ASN A 276 12.12 -4.26 17.61
C ASN A 276 12.80 -3.02 17.02
N TYR A 277 13.99 -2.70 17.54
CA TYR A 277 14.82 -1.56 17.13
C TYR A 277 15.01 -1.46 15.61
N TRP A 278 15.21 -2.60 14.93
CA TRP A 278 15.42 -2.64 13.49
C TRP A 278 14.15 -2.40 12.69
N VAL A 279 12.99 -2.85 13.20
CA VAL A 279 11.68 -2.54 12.59
C VAL A 279 11.41 -1.04 12.63
N ASP A 280 11.67 -0.40 13.76
CA ASP A 280 11.45 1.04 13.93
C ASP A 280 12.36 1.85 13.01
N ARG A 281 13.65 1.50 12.93
CA ARG A 281 14.59 2.08 11.95
C ARG A 281 14.15 1.83 10.51
N ALA A 282 13.71 0.62 10.19
CA ALA A 282 13.27 0.25 8.85
C ALA A 282 12.07 1.09 8.40
N LYS A 283 11.08 1.32 9.28
CA LYS A 283 9.94 2.20 9.00
C LYS A 283 10.37 3.65 8.75
N MET A 284 11.28 4.18 9.58
CA MET A 284 11.81 5.53 9.41
C MET A 284 12.61 5.68 8.10
N PHE A 285 13.42 4.69 7.73
CA PHE A 285 14.15 4.73 6.46
C PHE A 285 13.21 4.57 5.27
N LYS A 286 12.26 3.63 5.33
CA LYS A 286 11.21 3.47 4.31
C LYS A 286 10.44 4.76 4.08
N SER A 287 10.14 5.53 5.13
CA SER A 287 9.52 6.86 5.02
C SER A 287 10.31 7.79 4.09
N THR A 288 11.65 7.82 4.20
CA THR A 288 12.48 8.66 3.33
C THR A 288 12.43 8.24 1.87
N LEU A 289 12.32 6.93 1.59
CA LEU A 289 12.18 6.41 0.24
C LEU A 289 10.79 6.71 -0.35
N ILE A 290 9.74 6.54 0.46
CA ILE A 290 8.35 6.85 0.06
C ILE A 290 8.15 8.35 -0.15
N GLU A 291 8.85 9.21 0.59
CA GLU A 291 8.82 10.66 0.35
C GLU A 291 9.28 11.01 -1.07
N LYS A 292 10.30 10.32 -1.61
CA LYS A 292 10.81 10.55 -2.97
C LYS A 292 9.75 10.30 -4.05
N THR A 293 8.75 9.46 -3.77
CA THR A 293 7.66 9.16 -4.71
C THR A 293 6.55 10.20 -4.72
N GLY A 294 6.62 11.19 -3.82
CA GLY A 294 5.57 12.20 -3.63
C GLY A 294 4.43 11.75 -2.71
N ASN A 295 4.47 10.52 -2.16
CA ASN A 295 3.47 10.05 -1.20
C ASN A 295 3.76 10.52 0.23
N TYR A 296 3.64 11.83 0.46
CA TYR A 296 4.02 12.47 1.71
C TYR A 296 3.22 11.99 2.94
N TYR A 297 1.96 11.58 2.76
CA TYR A 297 1.15 11.11 3.88
C TYR A 297 1.55 9.70 4.34
N GLU A 298 1.82 8.78 3.41
CA GLU A 298 2.34 7.46 3.75
C GLU A 298 3.73 7.58 4.40
N ALA A 299 4.59 8.44 3.85
CA ALA A 299 5.88 8.74 4.45
C ALA A 299 5.73 9.26 5.89
N LEU A 300 4.79 10.17 6.15
CA LEU A 300 4.47 10.67 7.49
C LEU A 300 4.01 9.56 8.44
N GLN A 301 3.12 8.67 7.99
CA GLN A 301 2.64 7.55 8.80
C GLN A 301 3.78 6.61 9.19
N LEU A 302 4.57 6.16 8.22
CA LEU A 302 5.72 5.28 8.44
C LEU A 302 6.73 5.91 9.42
N PHE A 303 7.01 7.21 9.26
CA PHE A 303 7.92 7.92 10.15
C PHE A 303 7.39 7.95 11.59
N ASN A 304 6.14 8.34 11.79
CA ASN A 304 5.53 8.43 13.12
C ASN A 304 5.43 7.05 13.79
N GLU A 305 5.13 6.00 13.01
CA GLU A 305 5.09 4.62 13.51
C GLU A 305 6.45 4.15 13.99
N GLY A 306 7.52 4.33 13.20
CA GLY A 306 8.87 3.95 13.62
C GLY A 306 9.37 4.78 14.81
N LEU A 307 9.02 6.07 14.84
CA LEU A 307 9.40 6.95 15.94
C LEU A 307 8.75 6.59 17.28
N LYS A 308 7.56 5.98 17.28
CA LYS A 308 6.76 5.74 18.50
C LYS A 308 7.57 5.06 19.59
N ASN A 309 8.34 4.04 19.22
CA ASN A 309 9.07 3.15 20.13
C ASN A 309 10.59 3.42 20.19
N PHE A 310 11.10 4.37 19.41
CA PHE A 310 12.54 4.66 19.37
C PHE A 310 13.00 5.29 20.70
N GLU A 311 13.87 4.62 21.46
CA GLU A 311 14.26 5.03 22.82
C GLU A 311 15.12 6.32 22.86
N ASP A 312 15.90 6.59 21.82
CA ASP A 312 16.94 7.64 21.81
C ASP A 312 16.49 8.91 21.04
N LYS A 313 15.27 9.39 21.30
CA LYS A 313 14.63 10.52 20.60
C LYS A 313 15.40 11.85 20.74
N GLU A 314 16.10 12.05 21.86
CA GLU A 314 16.80 13.31 22.15
C GLU A 314 18.29 13.29 21.75
N ARG A 315 18.91 12.09 21.67
CA ARG A 315 20.37 11.94 21.55
C ARG A 315 20.87 11.87 20.10
N THR A 316 19.99 11.51 19.17
CA THR A 316 20.32 11.34 17.74
C THR A 316 20.23 12.65 16.93
N GLY A 317 19.79 13.76 17.53
CA GLY A 317 19.56 15.02 16.82
C GLY A 317 18.39 14.97 15.81
N TYR A 318 17.70 13.83 15.70
CA TYR A 318 16.42 13.71 15.00
C TYR A 318 15.34 14.41 15.83
N TYR A 319 15.22 15.74 15.68
CA TYR A 319 14.03 16.45 16.16
C TYR A 319 12.82 15.94 15.39
N SER A 320 12.10 15.02 16.03
CA SER A 320 11.15 14.14 15.36
C SER A 320 9.81 14.81 15.06
N GLU A 321 9.46 15.83 15.83
CA GLU A 321 8.25 16.63 15.59
C GLU A 321 8.42 17.56 14.38
N GLU A 322 9.60 18.17 14.23
CA GLU A 322 9.93 19.03 13.08
C GLU A 322 9.80 18.23 11.77
N ARG A 323 10.43 17.06 11.72
CA ARG A 323 10.35 16.18 10.54
C ARG A 323 8.93 15.71 10.23
N SER A 324 8.15 15.34 11.25
CA SER A 324 6.73 15.00 11.09
C SER A 324 5.92 16.19 10.56
N ASN A 325 6.23 17.41 11.02
CA ASN A 325 5.58 18.63 10.57
C ASN A 325 6.01 19.05 9.15
N GLU A 326 7.25 18.80 8.75
CA GLU A 326 7.72 18.98 7.37
C GLU A 326 6.95 18.08 6.40
N LEU A 327 6.90 16.77 6.66
CA LEU A 327 6.17 15.81 5.83
C LEU A 327 4.69 16.17 5.74
N TYR A 328 4.08 16.58 6.85
CA TYR A 328 2.69 17.05 6.84
C TYR A 328 2.52 18.35 6.03
N THR A 329 3.48 19.28 6.08
CA THR A 329 3.43 20.49 5.26
C THR A 329 3.52 20.16 3.78
N LYS A 330 4.46 19.29 3.38
CA LYS A 330 4.57 18.80 2.00
C LYS A 330 3.29 18.12 1.52
N TYR A 331 2.64 17.34 2.39
CA TYR A 331 1.33 16.76 2.10
C TYR A 331 0.26 17.81 1.82
N LEU A 332 0.16 18.85 2.67
CA LEU A 332 -0.81 19.93 2.49
C LEU A 332 -0.53 20.77 1.23
N ASP A 333 0.73 21.06 0.93
CA ASP A 333 1.13 21.83 -0.26
C ASP A 333 0.77 21.11 -1.56
N ASN A 334 0.75 19.77 -1.54
CA ASN A 334 0.41 18.94 -2.70
C ASN A 334 -1.03 18.38 -2.64
N PHE A 335 -1.84 18.82 -1.67
CA PHE A 335 -3.16 18.24 -1.42
C PHE A 335 -4.10 18.34 -2.64
N ASN A 336 -4.07 19.45 -3.37
CA ASN A 336 -4.93 19.66 -4.54
C ASN A 336 -4.53 18.80 -5.75
N GLN A 337 -3.28 18.31 -5.78
CA GLN A 337 -2.78 17.42 -6.83
C GLN A 337 -3.16 15.96 -6.58
N LEU A 338 -3.67 15.63 -5.39
CA LEU A 338 -4.11 14.29 -5.08
C LEU A 338 -5.29 13.88 -5.98
N PRO A 339 -5.37 12.59 -6.36
CA PRO A 339 -6.55 12.04 -7.02
C PRO A 339 -7.82 12.40 -6.25
N TYR A 340 -8.91 12.69 -6.96
CA TYR A 340 -10.16 13.12 -6.32
C TYR A 340 -10.61 12.16 -5.21
N LYS A 341 -10.43 10.85 -5.39
CA LYS A 341 -10.72 9.82 -4.38
C LYS A 341 -10.03 10.10 -3.04
N ASP A 342 -8.75 10.47 -3.06
CA ASP A 342 -7.93 10.65 -1.85
C ASP A 342 -8.19 11.98 -1.13
N ARG A 343 -8.83 12.94 -1.80
CA ARG A 343 -9.22 14.24 -1.25
C ARG A 343 -10.74 14.45 -1.25
N LYS A 344 -11.52 13.39 -1.49
CA LYS A 344 -12.97 13.43 -1.74
C LYS A 344 -13.73 13.95 -0.53
N VAL A 345 -13.43 13.41 0.65
CA VAL A 345 -14.10 13.76 1.90
C VAL A 345 -13.06 14.17 2.92
N ILE A 346 -13.29 15.34 3.54
CA ILE A 346 -12.44 15.87 4.61
C ILE A 346 -13.24 16.11 5.87
N TYR A 347 -12.59 15.95 7.01
CA TYR A 347 -13.11 16.36 8.31
C TYR A 347 -12.21 17.42 8.92
N ILE A 348 -12.80 18.53 9.35
CA ILE A 348 -12.03 19.63 9.95
C ILE A 348 -11.98 19.43 11.46
N SER A 349 -10.80 19.18 12.00
CA SER A 349 -10.57 19.00 13.44
C SER A 349 -9.75 20.14 14.04
N ASN A 350 -9.91 20.36 15.35
CA ASN A 350 -9.03 21.20 16.15
C ASN A 350 -7.95 20.40 16.89
N THR A 351 -7.91 19.08 16.71
CA THR A 351 -6.91 18.20 17.31
C THR A 351 -5.65 18.15 16.45
N ASP A 352 -4.51 17.88 17.08
CA ASP A 352 -3.25 17.64 16.37
C ASP A 352 -3.15 16.22 15.79
N GLU A 353 -4.14 15.36 16.10
CA GLU A 353 -4.26 13.99 15.61
C GLU A 353 -4.35 13.93 14.08
N LYS A 354 -3.45 13.15 13.48
CA LYS A 354 -3.36 12.92 12.04
C LYS A 354 -4.10 11.63 11.70
N PHE A 355 -5.14 11.72 10.88
CA PHE A 355 -5.95 10.56 10.49
C PHE A 355 -6.32 10.61 9.01
N LYS A 356 -6.13 9.48 8.33
CA LYS A 356 -6.56 9.26 6.94
C LYS A 356 -6.91 7.80 6.75
N SER A 357 -7.97 7.56 6.00
CA SER A 357 -8.42 6.27 5.50
C SER A 357 -8.72 6.36 4.00
N ASP A 358 -9.23 5.28 3.42
CA ASP A 358 -9.68 5.25 2.03
C ASP A 358 -10.89 6.18 1.77
N THR A 359 -11.65 6.54 2.82
CA THR A 359 -12.88 7.32 2.68
C THR A 359 -12.85 8.68 3.37
N LEU A 360 -11.90 8.92 4.28
CA LEU A 360 -11.84 10.12 5.11
C LEU A 360 -10.42 10.66 5.26
N THR A 361 -10.24 11.96 5.08
CA THR A 361 -9.02 12.68 5.49
C THR A 361 -9.34 13.68 6.60
N VAL A 362 -8.61 13.65 7.71
CA VAL A 362 -8.73 14.67 8.76
C VAL A 362 -7.71 15.79 8.52
N LEU A 363 -8.20 17.03 8.47
CA LEU A 363 -7.39 18.23 8.32
C LEU A 363 -7.47 19.10 9.57
N GLN A 364 -6.33 19.69 9.94
CA GLN A 364 -6.23 20.58 11.08
C GLN A 364 -6.76 21.97 10.73
N SER A 365 -7.70 22.48 11.53
CA SER A 365 -8.36 23.78 11.32
C SER A 365 -7.40 24.98 11.32
N ASN A 366 -6.27 24.89 12.02
CA ASN A 366 -5.23 25.92 12.06
C ASN A 366 -4.21 25.79 10.90
N LYS A 367 -4.26 24.70 10.12
CA LYS A 367 -3.28 24.40 9.08
C LYS A 367 -3.95 23.66 7.91
N LEU A 368 -4.68 24.42 7.09
CA LEU A 368 -5.42 23.91 5.94
C LEU A 368 -4.62 24.04 4.64
N PRO A 369 -4.84 23.15 3.65
CA PRO A 369 -4.29 23.30 2.31
C PRO A 369 -4.97 24.48 1.57
N ALA A 370 -4.51 24.79 0.36
CA ALA A 370 -5.05 25.86 -0.48
C ALA A 370 -6.44 25.51 -1.07
N ILE A 371 -7.44 25.36 -0.20
CA ILE A 371 -8.83 25.02 -0.51
C ILE A 371 -9.78 26.11 0.00
N SER A 372 -10.99 26.15 -0.54
CA SER A 372 -12.03 27.13 -0.25
C SER A 372 -13.31 26.45 0.22
N PHE A 373 -14.09 27.22 0.98
CA PHE A 373 -15.35 26.77 1.57
C PHE A 373 -16.44 27.84 1.35
N PRO A 374 -17.73 27.47 1.44
CA PRO A 374 -18.83 28.42 1.47
C PRO A 374 -18.69 29.48 2.57
N ALA A 375 -19.42 30.58 2.45
CA ALA A 375 -19.41 31.64 3.45
C ALA A 375 -19.72 31.09 4.86
N HIS A 376 -18.96 31.55 5.86
CA HIS A 376 -19.03 31.09 7.26
C HIS A 376 -18.49 29.67 7.53
N HIS A 377 -17.83 29.05 6.54
CA HIS A 377 -17.05 27.82 6.68
C HIS A 377 -15.54 28.13 6.52
N PRO A 378 -14.63 27.22 6.94
CA PRO A 378 -14.90 25.93 7.59
C PRO A 378 -15.34 26.10 9.04
N ILE A 379 -16.14 25.13 9.49
CA ILE A 379 -16.60 24.95 10.86
C ILE A 379 -15.84 23.74 11.43
N ASN A 380 -15.32 23.88 12.64
CA ASN A 380 -14.67 22.77 13.33
C ASN A 380 -15.68 21.66 13.64
N ASN A 381 -15.20 20.42 13.57
CA ASN A 381 -15.95 19.19 13.78
C ASN A 381 -17.08 18.97 12.76
N GLU A 382 -16.90 19.48 11.54
CA GLU A 382 -17.79 19.26 10.40
C GLU A 382 -17.09 18.48 9.29
N THR A 383 -17.89 17.68 8.58
CA THR A 383 -17.46 16.90 7.43
C THR A 383 -17.81 17.62 6.13
N TYR A 384 -16.88 17.64 5.18
CA TYR A 384 -17.03 18.28 3.89
C TYR A 384 -16.71 17.31 2.77
N ILE A 385 -17.28 17.59 1.61
CA ILE A 385 -17.02 16.87 0.37
C ILE A 385 -16.48 17.83 -0.68
N GLY A 386 -15.45 17.39 -1.40
CA GLY A 386 -14.87 18.15 -2.49
C GLY A 386 -15.83 18.23 -3.68
N HIS A 387 -15.85 19.37 -4.37
CA HIS A 387 -16.62 19.52 -5.60
C HIS A 387 -16.00 18.65 -6.72
N PRO A 388 -16.80 17.88 -7.48
CA PRO A 388 -16.27 16.93 -8.47
C PRO A 388 -15.47 17.59 -9.60
N PHE A 389 -15.82 18.83 -9.95
CA PHE A 389 -15.23 19.57 -11.07
C PHE A 389 -14.51 20.87 -10.67
N ASN A 390 -14.48 21.19 -9.37
CA ASN A 390 -13.77 22.36 -8.85
C ASN A 390 -12.84 21.89 -7.75
N GLN A 391 -11.56 21.75 -8.09
CA GLN A 391 -10.58 21.06 -7.24
C GLN A 391 -10.39 21.74 -5.87
N ASN A 392 -10.69 23.04 -5.76
CA ASN A 392 -10.43 23.81 -4.56
C ASN A 392 -11.67 23.95 -3.66
N LEU A 393 -12.88 23.64 -4.13
CA LEU A 393 -14.11 23.92 -3.39
C LEU A 393 -14.57 22.72 -2.56
N TYR A 394 -14.80 22.93 -1.27
CA TYR A 394 -15.34 21.93 -0.34
C TYR A 394 -16.67 22.41 0.26
N ILE A 395 -17.70 21.57 0.15
CA ILE A 395 -19.07 21.89 0.56
C ILE A 395 -19.44 20.99 1.76
N PRO A 396 -20.22 21.48 2.74
CA PRO A 396 -20.72 20.64 3.82
C PRO A 396 -21.34 19.35 3.30
N ILE A 397 -21.00 18.21 3.91
CA ILE A 397 -21.51 16.90 3.47
C ILE A 397 -23.04 16.81 3.66
N GLN A 398 -23.58 17.59 4.58
CA GLN A 398 -25.00 17.69 4.83
C GLN A 398 -25.68 18.32 3.61
N HIS A 399 -26.50 17.54 2.90
CA HIS A 399 -27.23 17.98 1.70
C HIS A 399 -26.34 18.46 0.54
N TYR A 400 -25.10 17.95 0.45
CA TYR A 400 -24.14 18.34 -0.60
C TYR A 400 -24.72 18.17 -2.01
N ASP A 401 -25.51 17.12 -2.23
CA ASP A 401 -26.10 16.78 -3.51
C ASP A 401 -27.10 17.85 -4.00
N ASN A 402 -27.82 18.47 -3.07
CA ASN A 402 -28.70 19.60 -3.34
C ASN A 402 -27.91 20.89 -3.60
N GLU A 403 -26.83 21.14 -2.87
CA GLU A 403 -25.96 22.30 -3.12
C GLU A 403 -25.29 22.20 -4.50
N LEU A 404 -24.79 21.02 -4.89
CA LEU A 404 -24.28 20.75 -6.24
C LEU A 404 -25.37 20.91 -7.30
N LEU A 405 -26.62 20.52 -7.02
CA LEU A 405 -27.74 20.72 -7.94
C LEU A 405 -28.06 22.21 -8.12
N ILE A 406 -28.07 22.99 -7.04
CA ILE A 406 -28.26 24.45 -7.10
C ILE A 406 -27.16 25.07 -7.96
N ASP A 407 -25.90 24.71 -7.72
CA ASP A 407 -24.74 25.21 -8.46
C ASP A 407 -24.84 24.90 -9.96
N ARG A 408 -25.10 23.63 -10.29
CA ARG A 408 -25.31 23.15 -11.67
C ARG A 408 -26.46 23.88 -12.38
N ILE A 409 -27.62 24.05 -11.73
CA ILE A 409 -28.76 24.77 -12.31
C ILE A 409 -28.41 26.25 -12.54
N ASN A 410 -27.72 26.90 -11.60
CA ASN A 410 -27.33 28.30 -11.74
C ASN A 410 -26.35 28.49 -12.91
N GLU A 411 -25.36 27.60 -13.04
CA GLU A 411 -24.44 27.63 -14.19
C GLU A 411 -25.19 27.43 -15.52
N PHE A 412 -26.13 26.48 -15.57
CA PHE A 412 -26.96 26.29 -16.75
C PHE A 412 -27.77 27.54 -17.10
N CYS A 413 -28.42 28.16 -16.11
CA CYS A 413 -29.18 29.39 -16.32
C CYS A 413 -28.29 30.54 -16.80
N TYR A 414 -27.04 30.62 -16.34
CA TYR A 414 -26.08 31.61 -16.82
C TYR A 414 -25.70 31.35 -18.28
N LEU A 415 -25.41 30.10 -18.64
CA LEU A 415 -25.18 29.68 -20.03
C LEU A 415 -26.39 30.04 -20.92
N LEU A 416 -27.61 29.69 -20.49
CA LEU A 416 -28.83 30.00 -21.24
C LEU A 416 -29.05 31.50 -21.46
N GLN A 417 -28.74 32.33 -20.46
CA GLN A 417 -28.77 33.79 -20.61
C GLN A 417 -27.76 34.28 -21.67
N CYS A 418 -26.53 33.76 -21.64
CA CYS A 418 -25.51 34.08 -22.65
C CYS A 418 -25.90 33.61 -24.06
N LEU A 419 -26.69 32.55 -24.16
CA LEU A 419 -27.26 32.04 -25.40
C LEU A 419 -28.52 32.79 -25.88
N GLY A 420 -28.86 33.91 -25.23
CA GLY A 420 -29.95 34.79 -25.66
C GLY A 420 -31.34 34.30 -25.25
N ALA A 421 -31.47 33.74 -24.05
CA ALA A 421 -32.77 33.42 -23.46
C ALA A 421 -33.64 34.69 -23.33
N THR A 422 -34.92 34.59 -23.68
CA THR A 422 -35.98 35.59 -23.41
C THR A 422 -36.80 35.21 -22.19
N SER A 423 -36.84 33.93 -21.85
CA SER A 423 -37.50 33.43 -20.66
C SER A 423 -36.79 32.19 -20.14
N ILE A 424 -36.63 32.10 -18.82
CA ILE A 424 -36.20 30.88 -18.12
C ILE A 424 -37.19 30.60 -16.99
N THR A 425 -37.72 29.38 -16.96
CA THR A 425 -38.67 28.89 -15.96
C THR A 425 -38.09 27.65 -15.31
N ILE A 426 -38.01 27.63 -13.98
CA ILE A 426 -37.47 26.50 -13.22
C ILE A 426 -38.56 25.91 -12.32
N GLU A 427 -38.90 24.64 -12.54
CA GLU A 427 -40.01 23.95 -11.89
C GLU A 427 -39.51 22.70 -11.15
N ASN A 428 -40.00 22.46 -9.94
CA ASN A 428 -39.79 21.20 -9.22
C ASN A 428 -40.82 20.18 -9.70
N ILE A 429 -40.38 18.97 -10.07
CA ILE A 429 -41.24 17.91 -10.59
C ILE A 429 -41.79 17.02 -9.46
N ASN A 430 -41.09 16.95 -8.32
CA ASN A 430 -41.42 16.06 -7.20
C ASN A 430 -42.41 16.66 -6.20
N SER A 431 -42.85 17.92 -6.37
CA SER A 431 -43.88 18.51 -5.52
C SER A 431 -45.25 17.94 -5.89
N ASP A 432 -45.80 17.10 -5.02
CA ASP A 432 -47.17 16.60 -5.13
C ASP A 432 -48.14 17.74 -5.44
N SER A 433 -48.94 17.51 -6.48
CA SER A 433 -50.03 18.34 -6.96
C SER A 433 -51.12 18.50 -5.90
N ASN A 434 -50.89 19.34 -4.89
CA ASN A 434 -51.93 19.77 -3.94
C ASN A 434 -51.58 21.05 -3.14
N SER A 435 -50.75 21.96 -3.68
CA SER A 435 -50.73 23.35 -3.19
C SER A 435 -51.50 24.24 -4.15
N ASN A 436 -52.72 24.59 -3.75
CA ASN A 436 -53.57 25.54 -4.45
C ASN A 436 -52.85 26.88 -4.60
N ASN A 437 -52.88 27.43 -5.83
CA ASN A 437 -52.85 28.84 -6.18
C ASN A 437 -52.25 29.81 -5.15
N SER A 438 -51.05 30.31 -5.43
CA SER A 438 -50.87 31.77 -5.36
C SER A 438 -49.83 32.24 -6.37
N ASN A 439 -50.33 32.88 -7.44
CA ASN A 439 -49.58 33.93 -8.12
C ASN A 439 -49.20 34.98 -7.06
N LYS A 440 -47.95 34.95 -6.60
CA LYS A 440 -47.32 36.12 -6.01
C LYS A 440 -46.03 36.38 -6.76
N GLN A 441 -46.05 37.46 -7.54
CA GLN A 441 -44.86 38.24 -7.83
C GLN A 441 -44.09 38.42 -6.52
N ILE A 442 -42.90 37.87 -6.44
CA ILE A 442 -41.96 38.15 -5.37
C ILE A 442 -40.96 39.14 -5.96
N ASP A 443 -41.17 40.42 -5.67
CA ASP A 443 -40.16 41.46 -5.80
C ASP A 443 -39.02 41.14 -4.82
N VAL A 444 -37.87 40.72 -5.35
CA VAL A 444 -36.66 40.50 -4.56
C VAL A 444 -35.86 41.79 -4.52
N ASN A 445 -36.04 42.56 -3.45
CA ASN A 445 -35.00 43.48 -3.00
C ASN A 445 -33.94 42.66 -2.26
N VAL A 446 -32.73 42.64 -2.81
CA VAL A 446 -31.58 41.88 -2.33
C VAL A 446 -31.12 42.43 -0.98
N GLY A 447 -31.31 41.64 0.07
CA GLY A 447 -30.80 41.87 1.42
C GLY A 447 -30.29 40.54 1.99
N LEU A 448 -29.07 40.19 1.63
CA LEU A 448 -28.33 39.00 2.08
C LEU A 448 -27.96 39.16 3.56
N SER A 449 -28.75 38.60 4.49
CA SER A 449 -28.34 38.39 5.89
C SER A 449 -29.33 37.50 6.63
N GLY A 450 -28.88 36.32 7.07
CA GLY A 450 -29.56 35.58 8.16
C GLY A 450 -29.75 34.09 7.95
N LEU A 451 -28.67 33.31 7.83
CA LEU A 451 -28.71 31.87 8.10
C LEU A 451 -27.99 31.59 9.42
N LYS A 452 -28.71 31.78 10.53
CA LYS A 452 -28.39 31.09 11.79
C LYS A 452 -29.03 29.71 11.72
N HIS A 453 -28.26 28.63 11.76
CA HIS A 453 -28.77 27.30 12.07
C HIS A 453 -27.78 26.54 12.96
N GLY A 454 -28.04 26.62 14.25
CA GLY A 454 -27.85 25.53 15.19
C GLY A 454 -29.07 25.57 16.09
N ILE A 455 -29.95 24.58 15.98
CA ILE A 455 -30.90 24.08 16.99
C ILE A 455 -31.65 22.89 16.34
N GLU A 456 -31.54 21.74 17.00
CA GLU A 456 -32.33 20.54 16.77
C GLU A 456 -33.84 20.82 16.90
N VAL A 457 -34.62 20.31 15.95
CA VAL A 457 -36.02 19.96 16.22
C VAL A 457 -36.30 18.58 15.63
N ASP A 458 -36.58 17.66 16.54
CA ASP A 458 -36.88 16.25 16.34
C ASP A 458 -38.23 16.08 15.63
N ASN A 459 -38.24 15.74 14.34
CA ASN A 459 -39.49 15.43 13.64
C ASN A 459 -39.28 14.76 12.25
N LYS A 460 -39.41 13.42 12.19
CA LYS A 460 -39.12 12.59 11.00
C LYS A 460 -40.05 12.78 9.79
N ASN A 461 -41.15 13.53 9.90
CA ASN A 461 -42.10 13.79 8.80
C ASN A 461 -42.07 15.22 8.24
N THR A 462 -41.31 16.16 8.82
CA THR A 462 -41.23 17.57 8.38
C THR A 462 -39.95 17.91 7.63
N GLN A 463 -38.92 17.06 7.69
CA GLN A 463 -37.65 17.32 7.00
C GLN A 463 -37.78 17.36 5.47
N LYS A 464 -38.54 16.42 4.89
CA LYS A 464 -38.72 16.32 3.43
C LYS A 464 -39.45 17.54 2.83
N GLU A 465 -40.51 18.00 3.49
CA GLU A 465 -41.18 19.26 3.10
C GLU A 465 -40.27 20.48 3.30
N SER A 466 -39.38 20.47 4.30
CA SER A 466 -38.51 21.61 4.60
C SER A 466 -37.37 21.80 3.59
N SER A 467 -36.71 20.72 3.14
CA SER A 467 -35.62 20.78 2.16
C SER A 467 -36.12 21.16 0.77
N GLU A 468 -37.22 20.57 0.31
CA GLU A 468 -37.85 20.89 -0.98
C GLU A 468 -38.38 22.34 -1.02
N ARG A 469 -38.96 22.82 0.10
CA ARG A 469 -39.33 24.24 0.24
C ARG A 469 -38.11 25.16 0.25
N GLN A 470 -37.01 24.78 0.90
CA GLN A 470 -35.79 25.60 0.94
C GLN A 470 -35.10 25.68 -0.42
N ILE A 471 -35.00 24.56 -1.16
CA ILE A 471 -34.43 24.53 -2.51
C ILE A 471 -35.33 25.32 -3.47
N SER A 472 -36.66 25.19 -3.36
CA SER A 472 -37.57 25.97 -4.19
C SER A 472 -37.53 27.47 -3.93
N LEU A 473 -37.27 27.90 -2.70
CA LEU A 473 -36.98 29.31 -2.39
C LEU A 473 -35.65 29.81 -3.00
N ARG A 474 -34.67 28.93 -3.22
CA ARG A 474 -33.36 29.28 -3.79
C ARG A 474 -33.33 29.23 -5.33
N ILE A 475 -34.05 28.27 -5.93
CA ILE A 475 -33.97 27.99 -7.37
C ILE A 475 -35.25 28.39 -8.13
N GLY A 476 -36.44 28.21 -7.56
CA GLY A 476 -37.73 28.39 -8.25
C GLY A 476 -37.92 29.80 -8.77
N LYS A 477 -37.58 30.02 -10.05
CA LYS A 477 -37.51 31.33 -10.67
C LYS A 477 -38.19 31.29 -12.04
N ASN A 478 -38.99 32.30 -12.29
CA ASN A 478 -39.49 32.64 -13.62
C ASN A 478 -38.91 34.00 -13.97
N GLN A 479 -37.95 34.01 -14.89
CA GLN A 479 -37.23 35.21 -15.29
C GLN A 479 -37.53 35.49 -16.76
N THR A 480 -37.75 36.77 -17.06
CA THR A 480 -37.91 37.24 -18.43
C THR A 480 -36.79 38.23 -18.75
N PHE A 481 -36.30 38.16 -19.98
CA PHE A 481 -35.14 38.89 -20.44
C PHE A 481 -35.41 39.48 -21.82
N ASN A 482 -34.71 40.56 -22.13
CA ASN A 482 -34.63 41.11 -23.48
C ASN A 482 -33.17 41.04 -23.94
N PRO A 483 -32.70 39.89 -24.46
CA PRO A 483 -31.30 39.71 -24.82
C PRO A 483 -30.92 40.62 -25.99
N ILE A 484 -29.89 41.43 -25.77
CA ILE A 484 -29.39 42.43 -26.73
C ILE A 484 -28.14 41.91 -27.46
N LYS A 485 -27.30 41.12 -26.76
CA LYS A 485 -26.07 40.56 -27.33
C LYS A 485 -26.36 39.29 -28.13
N TYR A 486 -25.60 39.10 -29.22
CA TYR A 486 -25.63 37.85 -29.98
C TYR A 486 -25.25 36.66 -29.07
N PRO A 487 -25.92 35.49 -29.19
CA PRO A 487 -25.63 34.30 -28.39
C PRO A 487 -24.15 33.90 -28.37
N TYR A 488 -23.59 33.64 -27.18
CA TYR A 488 -22.20 33.19 -27.01
C TYR A 488 -22.05 32.20 -25.84
N VAL A 489 -20.91 31.51 -25.81
CA VAL A 489 -20.54 30.61 -24.70
C VAL A 489 -19.54 31.33 -23.79
N PRO A 490 -19.83 31.50 -22.49
CA PRO A 490 -18.88 32.08 -21.55
C PRO A 490 -17.73 31.11 -21.25
N SER A 491 -16.54 31.63 -20.93
CA SER A 491 -15.31 30.85 -20.77
C SER A 491 -15.10 30.26 -19.37
N ASP A 492 -15.90 30.67 -18.39
CA ASP A 492 -15.74 30.42 -16.95
C ASP A 492 -16.79 29.43 -16.40
N LEU A 493 -17.08 28.36 -17.14
CA LEU A 493 -18.07 27.34 -16.76
C LEU A 493 -17.39 26.07 -16.22
N THR A 494 -17.82 25.61 -15.05
CA THR A 494 -17.26 24.45 -14.32
C THR A 494 -17.90 23.12 -14.75
N TRP A 495 -19.21 23.10 -14.98
CA TRP A 495 -19.99 21.90 -15.33
C TRP A 495 -19.97 21.63 -16.84
N LEU A 496 -19.94 22.67 -17.68
CA LEU A 496 -20.12 22.55 -19.14
C LEU A 496 -19.24 21.48 -19.81
N SER A 497 -17.98 21.32 -19.42
CA SER A 497 -17.07 20.32 -20.00
C SER A 497 -17.57 18.87 -19.80
N ASN A 498 -18.38 18.64 -18.79
CA ASN A 498 -18.90 17.33 -18.39
C ASN A 498 -20.40 17.13 -18.75
N GLU A 499 -21.03 18.11 -19.41
CA GLU A 499 -22.46 18.12 -19.72
C GLU A 499 -22.74 18.00 -21.22
N ALA A 500 -22.80 16.77 -21.73
CA ALA A 500 -23.02 16.51 -23.16
C ALA A 500 -24.35 17.08 -23.69
N SER A 501 -25.41 17.12 -22.86
CA SER A 501 -26.68 17.73 -23.26
C SER A 501 -26.55 19.24 -23.47
N TRP A 502 -25.75 19.92 -22.64
CA TRP A 502 -25.49 21.37 -22.76
C TRP A 502 -24.63 21.67 -23.98
N GLN A 503 -23.60 20.86 -24.24
CA GLN A 503 -22.77 20.99 -25.43
C GLN A 503 -23.60 20.84 -26.71
N ARG A 504 -24.52 19.86 -26.73
CA ARG A 504 -25.46 19.68 -27.85
C ARG A 504 -26.43 20.85 -27.99
N LEU A 505 -26.96 21.36 -26.87
CA LEU A 505 -27.81 22.54 -26.86
C LEU A 505 -27.10 23.76 -27.46
N ILE A 506 -25.84 24.00 -27.06
CA ILE A 506 -25.01 25.09 -27.60
C ILE A 506 -24.90 24.95 -29.12
N LYS A 507 -24.53 23.77 -29.62
CA LYS A 507 -24.41 23.51 -31.06
C LYS A 507 -25.73 23.81 -31.80
N GLN A 508 -26.84 23.25 -31.31
CA GLN A 508 -28.17 23.47 -31.89
C GLN A 508 -28.63 24.93 -31.83
N ARG A 509 -28.20 25.67 -30.82
CA ARG A 509 -28.56 27.07 -30.61
C ARG A 509 -27.74 28.04 -31.46
N LEU A 510 -26.45 27.76 -31.66
CA LEU A 510 -25.53 28.63 -32.41
C LEU A 510 -25.53 28.32 -33.91
N GLU A 511 -25.65 27.06 -34.29
CA GLU A 511 -25.64 26.61 -35.69
C GLU A 511 -27.05 26.38 -36.26
N GLY A 512 -28.05 26.21 -35.39
CA GLY A 512 -29.43 25.91 -35.76
C GLY A 512 -30.44 26.95 -35.28
N SER A 513 -31.72 26.68 -35.51
CA SER A 513 -32.85 27.56 -35.15
C SER A 513 -33.53 27.16 -33.83
N LEU A 514 -32.77 26.70 -32.84
CA LEU A 514 -33.36 26.26 -31.56
C LEU A 514 -33.99 27.46 -30.82
N LEU A 515 -35.31 27.42 -30.67
CA LEU A 515 -36.08 28.48 -29.99
C LEU A 515 -36.52 28.10 -28.58
N GLU A 516 -36.67 26.81 -28.29
CA GLU A 516 -37.11 26.33 -26.99
C GLU A 516 -36.38 25.04 -26.61
N HIS A 517 -36.09 24.87 -25.32
CA HIS A 517 -35.50 23.64 -24.77
C HIS A 517 -36.01 23.37 -23.36
N ASN A 518 -35.99 22.09 -22.99
CA ASN A 518 -36.25 21.65 -21.63
C ASN A 518 -35.12 20.72 -21.16
N GLU A 519 -34.52 21.06 -20.03
CA GLU A 519 -33.50 20.22 -19.38
C GLU A 519 -34.03 19.73 -18.04
N PHE A 520 -33.79 18.45 -17.74
CA PHE A 520 -34.14 17.81 -16.48
C PHE A 520 -32.87 17.55 -15.69
N MET A 521 -32.84 17.96 -14.43
CA MET A 521 -31.69 17.82 -13.55
C MET A 521 -32.14 17.29 -12.21
N SER A 522 -31.39 16.37 -11.61
CA SER A 522 -31.72 15.82 -10.29
C SER A 522 -30.54 15.80 -9.34
N SER A 523 -30.81 15.86 -8.03
CA SER A 523 -29.75 15.75 -7.02
C SER A 523 -29.11 14.35 -7.02
N SER A 524 -29.86 13.31 -7.40
CA SER A 524 -29.31 11.95 -7.54
C SER A 524 -28.25 11.83 -8.65
N GLN A 525 -28.30 12.65 -9.70
CA GLN A 525 -27.25 12.69 -10.72
C GLN A 525 -25.93 13.24 -10.20
N ASN A 526 -25.97 13.99 -9.09
CA ASN A 526 -24.81 14.63 -8.47
C ASN A 526 -24.28 13.83 -7.25
N GLN A 527 -24.85 12.66 -6.97
CA GLN A 527 -24.38 11.82 -5.86
C GLN A 527 -23.01 11.24 -6.20
N VAL A 528 -21.99 11.72 -5.50
CA VAL A 528 -20.61 11.22 -5.64
C VAL A 528 -20.30 10.11 -4.63
N LEU A 529 -21.12 9.93 -3.58
CA LEU A 529 -20.99 8.87 -2.58
C LEU A 529 -22.06 7.79 -2.77
N ASN A 530 -21.64 6.52 -2.79
CA ASN A 530 -22.56 5.39 -2.74
C ASN A 530 -22.85 4.91 -1.30
N THR A 531 -23.83 4.02 -1.13
CA THR A 531 -24.25 3.53 0.20
C THR A 531 -23.13 2.84 0.98
N ASN A 532 -22.22 2.12 0.32
CA ASN A 532 -21.10 1.45 0.99
C ASN A 532 -20.07 2.48 1.46
N GLU A 533 -19.68 3.42 0.58
CA GLU A 533 -18.77 4.51 0.93
C GLU A 533 -19.31 5.34 2.12
N ILE A 534 -20.62 5.56 2.20
CA ILE A 534 -21.24 6.25 3.35
C ILE A 534 -21.10 5.45 4.63
N ASN A 535 -21.30 4.13 4.59
CA ASN A 535 -21.17 3.28 5.77
C ASN A 535 -19.71 3.22 6.23
N ASP A 536 -18.78 3.08 5.30
CA ASP A 536 -17.34 3.05 5.59
C ASP A 536 -16.87 4.40 6.16
N LEU A 537 -17.31 5.52 5.58
CA LEU A 537 -17.06 6.87 6.09
C LEU A 537 -17.55 7.05 7.54
N LYS A 538 -18.74 6.53 7.86
CA LYS A 538 -19.28 6.57 9.22
C LYS A 538 -18.42 5.78 10.20
N ILE A 539 -17.88 4.64 9.78
CA ILE A 539 -16.99 3.80 10.59
C ILE A 539 -15.67 4.55 10.83
N ASP A 540 -15.06 5.08 9.77
CA ASP A 540 -13.80 5.81 9.83
C ASP A 540 -13.90 7.05 10.72
N LEU A 541 -15.00 7.82 10.61
CA LEU A 541 -15.22 8.99 11.45
C LEU A 541 -15.45 8.62 12.93
N LYS A 542 -16.17 7.53 13.21
CA LYS A 542 -16.32 7.00 14.59
C LYS A 542 -14.98 6.55 15.17
N LEU A 543 -14.13 5.90 14.36
CA LEU A 543 -12.80 5.47 14.75
C LEU A 543 -11.91 6.68 15.09
N PHE A 544 -11.88 7.69 14.22
CA PHE A 544 -11.12 8.91 14.47
C PHE A 544 -11.57 9.62 15.76
N LEU A 545 -12.87 9.85 15.95
CA LEU A 545 -13.38 10.55 17.12
C LEU A 545 -13.04 9.84 18.43
N ALA A 546 -13.03 8.50 18.42
CA ALA A 546 -12.60 7.69 19.55
C ALA A 546 -11.09 7.86 19.83
N GLN A 547 -10.25 7.85 18.79
CA GLN A 547 -8.80 8.05 18.91
C GLN A 547 -8.45 9.44 19.45
N ALA A 548 -9.10 10.47 18.91
CA ALA A 548 -8.81 11.86 19.26
C ALA A 548 -9.47 12.33 20.58
N ASN A 549 -10.12 11.43 21.33
CA ASN A 549 -10.86 11.73 22.57
C ASN A 549 -11.85 12.91 22.43
N VAL A 550 -12.41 13.11 21.24
CA VAL A 550 -13.29 14.24 20.97
C VAL A 550 -14.70 13.91 21.46
N ASN A 551 -15.12 14.58 22.52
CA ASN A 551 -16.41 14.35 23.16
C ASN A 551 -17.54 15.09 22.40
N VAL A 552 -17.82 14.69 21.15
CA VAL A 552 -18.86 15.31 20.33
C VAL A 552 -20.20 14.59 20.55
N LYS A 553 -21.21 15.30 21.05
CA LYS A 553 -22.62 14.86 21.01
C LYS A 553 -23.20 15.10 19.61
N LYS A 554 -22.62 14.49 18.58
CA LYS A 554 -23.09 14.62 17.20
C LYS A 554 -23.63 13.28 16.72
N ASP A 555 -24.85 13.29 16.21
CA ASP A 555 -25.42 12.13 15.55
C ASP A 555 -24.86 12.05 14.14
N ILE A 556 -23.73 11.34 14.02
CA ILE A 556 -23.02 11.08 12.75
C ILE A 556 -23.97 10.43 11.74
N ASP A 557 -24.89 9.59 12.24
CA ASP A 557 -25.85 8.92 11.40
C ASP A 557 -26.86 9.89 10.81
N LEU A 558 -27.23 10.98 11.50
CA LEU A 558 -28.02 12.11 10.99
C LEU A 558 -27.26 13.02 10.03
N GLU A 559 -25.99 13.32 10.31
CA GLU A 559 -25.15 14.20 9.49
C GLU A 559 -24.85 13.60 8.10
N ILE A 560 -24.55 12.31 8.06
CA ILE A 560 -24.14 11.61 6.84
C ILE A 560 -25.30 10.69 6.39
N LYS A 561 -26.22 11.26 5.62
CA LYS A 561 -27.35 10.53 5.00
C LYS A 561 -27.47 10.88 3.54
N ASN A 562 -27.98 9.93 2.76
CA ASN A 562 -28.50 10.22 1.43
C ASN A 562 -29.71 11.15 1.56
N SER A 563 -29.67 12.30 0.90
CA SER A 563 -30.85 13.14 0.73
C SER A 563 -31.87 12.40 -0.16
N THR A 564 -33.15 12.73 0.02
CA THR A 564 -34.17 12.30 -0.94
C THR A 564 -33.94 13.01 -2.27
N SER A 565 -33.92 12.24 -3.37
CA SER A 565 -33.70 12.81 -4.71
C SER A 565 -34.75 13.87 -5.05
N THR A 566 -34.30 15.04 -5.49
CA THR A 566 -35.17 16.09 -6.03
C THR A 566 -34.91 16.24 -7.53
N GLU A 567 -35.96 16.40 -8.33
CA GLU A 567 -35.89 16.57 -9.78
C GLU A 567 -36.48 17.91 -10.19
N TRP A 568 -35.75 18.61 -11.06
CA TRP A 568 -36.03 19.97 -11.50
C TRP A 568 -36.03 20.03 -13.02
N LYS A 569 -36.97 20.80 -13.56
CA LYS A 569 -37.07 21.10 -14.99
C LYS A 569 -36.73 22.56 -15.23
N VAL A 570 -35.71 22.80 -16.05
CA VAL A 570 -35.38 24.14 -16.56
C VAL A 570 -35.92 24.25 -17.97
N LYS A 571 -36.87 25.17 -18.18
CA LYS A 571 -37.43 25.51 -19.49
C LYS A 571 -36.85 26.83 -19.95
N VAL A 572 -36.49 26.91 -21.22
CA VAL A 572 -35.97 28.14 -21.82
C VAL A 572 -36.68 28.43 -23.13
N GLN A 573 -36.93 29.71 -23.35
CA GLN A 573 -37.27 30.26 -24.66
C GLN A 573 -36.16 31.22 -25.08
N PHE A 574 -35.77 31.17 -26.34
CA PHE A 574 -34.72 32.00 -26.92
C PHE A 574 -35.30 33.04 -27.88
N LYS A 575 -34.59 34.16 -27.99
CA LYS A 575 -34.83 35.12 -29.06
C LYS A 575 -34.37 34.51 -30.40
N PRO A 576 -35.18 34.57 -31.47
CA PRO A 576 -34.75 34.14 -32.80
C PRO A 576 -33.44 34.82 -33.22
N ILE A 577 -32.53 34.07 -33.86
CA ILE A 577 -31.19 34.58 -34.25
C ILE A 577 -31.32 35.78 -35.19
N GLU A 578 -32.34 35.76 -36.05
CA GLU A 578 -32.61 36.78 -37.05
C GLU A 578 -33.04 38.12 -36.44
N GLN A 579 -33.39 38.15 -35.15
CA GLN A 579 -33.83 39.35 -34.44
C GLN A 579 -32.71 40.03 -33.64
N PHE A 580 -31.47 39.54 -33.73
CA PHE A 580 -30.30 40.25 -33.22
C PHE A 580 -29.79 41.19 -34.33
N ASP A 581 -29.68 42.48 -34.02
CA ASP A 581 -29.20 43.48 -34.96
C ASP A 581 -27.71 43.25 -35.25
N ASP A 582 -27.45 42.84 -36.49
CA ASP A 582 -26.18 42.46 -37.10
C ASP A 582 -25.26 41.48 -36.33
N LYS A 583 -24.80 40.51 -37.12
CA LYS A 583 -23.74 39.55 -36.82
C LYS A 583 -22.42 40.28 -36.55
N GLU A 584 -22.27 40.92 -35.41
CA GLU A 584 -20.95 40.95 -34.79
C GLU A 584 -20.67 39.51 -34.34
N ILE A 585 -20.16 38.71 -35.28
CA ILE A 585 -19.30 37.59 -34.94
C ILE A 585 -18.08 38.23 -34.27
N ILE A 586 -18.21 38.53 -32.99
CA ILE A 586 -17.06 38.74 -32.11
C ILE A 586 -16.49 37.34 -31.89
N LEU A 587 -15.75 36.85 -32.89
CA LEU A 587 -14.61 35.99 -32.63
C LEU A 587 -13.61 36.86 -31.86
N ASN A 588 -13.79 36.92 -30.54
CA ASN A 588 -12.68 37.23 -29.66
C ASN A 588 -11.75 36.01 -29.66
N SER A 589 -10.95 35.90 -30.71
CA SER A 589 -9.54 35.55 -30.61
C SER A 589 -8.81 36.14 -31.81
N PRO A 590 -7.61 36.69 -31.60
CA PRO A 590 -6.94 37.54 -32.56
C PRO A 590 -6.47 36.74 -33.78
N ASN A 591 -6.40 37.47 -34.90
CA ASN A 591 -5.67 37.18 -36.13
C ASN A 591 -6.47 36.57 -37.30
N ASN A 592 -6.71 37.46 -38.27
CA ASN A 592 -7.11 37.18 -39.64
C ASN A 592 -6.13 36.23 -40.35
N THR A 593 -6.65 35.28 -41.11
CA THR A 593 -6.25 35.00 -42.51
C THR A 593 -7.34 34.19 -43.21
N PRO A 594 -7.56 34.35 -44.53
CA PRO A 594 -8.79 33.94 -45.21
C PRO A 594 -8.71 32.50 -45.71
N THR A 595 -9.70 31.66 -45.42
CA THR A 595 -9.82 30.33 -46.04
C THR A 595 -11.17 30.08 -46.71
N LEU A 596 -11.05 29.41 -47.85
CA LEU A 596 -12.04 29.08 -48.86
C LEU A 596 -13.38 28.61 -48.29
N SER A 597 -14.47 29.11 -48.85
CA SER A 597 -15.82 28.61 -48.60
C SER A 597 -15.96 27.16 -49.07
N VAL A 598 -16.04 26.22 -48.12
CA VAL A 598 -16.34 24.81 -48.35
C VAL A 598 -17.86 24.63 -48.31
N SER A 599 -18.44 23.95 -49.30
CA SER A 599 -19.89 23.71 -49.38
C SER A 599 -20.34 22.65 -48.38
N THR A 600 -21.64 22.60 -48.06
CA THR A 600 -22.23 21.63 -47.11
C THR A 600 -21.91 20.18 -47.47
N ASN A 601 -21.89 19.82 -48.76
CA ASN A 601 -21.53 18.48 -49.22
C ASN A 601 -20.04 18.18 -49.02
N GLU A 602 -19.17 19.18 -49.23
CA GLU A 602 -17.73 19.02 -49.03
C GLU A 602 -17.38 18.90 -47.54
N ASN A 603 -18.13 19.57 -46.65
CA ASN A 603 -18.02 19.38 -45.19
C ASN A 603 -18.49 18.00 -44.76
N GLU A 604 -19.59 17.46 -45.30
CA GLU A 604 -20.04 16.08 -45.00
C GLU A 604 -18.98 15.04 -45.41
N TYR A 605 -18.30 15.26 -46.54
CA TYR A 605 -17.17 14.43 -46.95
C TYR A 605 -15.95 14.56 -46.02
N ILE A 606 -15.65 15.77 -45.54
CA ILE A 606 -14.55 16.04 -44.59
C ILE A 606 -14.83 15.41 -43.22
N GLU A 607 -16.04 15.55 -42.69
CA GLU A 607 -16.41 14.99 -41.39
C GLU A 607 -16.29 13.46 -41.38
N GLU A 608 -16.76 12.78 -42.44
CA GLU A 608 -16.58 11.33 -42.55
C GLU A 608 -15.10 10.95 -42.73
N TYR A 609 -14.33 11.74 -43.49
CA TYR A 609 -12.89 11.53 -43.64
C TYR A 609 -12.14 11.62 -42.30
N VAL A 610 -12.46 12.63 -41.48
CA VAL A 610 -11.88 12.82 -40.13
C VAL A 610 -12.34 11.72 -39.18
N PHE A 611 -13.62 11.34 -39.23
CA PHE A 611 -14.17 10.27 -38.41
C PHE A 611 -13.47 8.93 -38.68
N LEU A 612 -13.29 8.57 -39.96
CA LEU A 612 -12.59 7.34 -40.33
C LEU A 612 -11.08 7.40 -40.05
N ALA A 613 -10.48 8.59 -40.04
CA ALA A 613 -9.07 8.78 -39.67
C ALA A 613 -8.82 8.73 -38.15
N ALA A 614 -9.85 8.88 -37.32
CA ALA A 614 -9.73 8.84 -35.86
C ALA A 614 -9.33 7.46 -35.32
N ASP A 615 -9.64 6.39 -36.06
CA ASP A 615 -9.30 5.00 -35.71
C ASP A 615 -7.91 4.56 -36.22
N GLY A 616 -7.14 5.44 -36.88
CA GLY A 616 -5.80 5.16 -37.38
C GLY A 616 -5.69 5.02 -38.91
N GLU A 617 -4.92 4.06 -39.42
CA GLU A 617 -4.72 3.88 -40.88
C GLU A 617 -5.98 3.39 -41.59
N PHE A 618 -6.29 3.98 -42.76
CA PHE A 618 -7.45 3.59 -43.57
C PHE A 618 -7.33 2.15 -44.07
N SER A 619 -8.33 1.33 -43.77
CA SER A 619 -8.47 0.00 -44.37
C SER A 619 -8.99 0.09 -45.81
N GLU A 620 -8.83 -0.98 -46.60
CA GLU A 620 -9.45 -1.06 -47.94
C GLU A 620 -10.97 -0.87 -47.91
N ARG A 621 -11.63 -1.17 -46.78
CA ARG A 621 -13.06 -0.96 -46.60
C ARG A 621 -13.38 0.53 -46.47
N ASP A 622 -12.55 1.29 -45.75
CA ASP A 622 -12.75 2.72 -45.50
C ASP A 622 -12.53 3.53 -46.77
N LEU A 623 -11.53 3.19 -47.57
CA LEU A 623 -11.32 3.78 -48.90
C LEU A 623 -12.51 3.54 -49.84
N ARG A 624 -13.15 2.37 -49.77
CA ARG A 624 -14.38 2.07 -50.54
C ARG A 624 -15.62 2.78 -49.99
N ILE A 625 -15.64 3.16 -48.72
CA ILE A 625 -16.72 3.95 -48.11
C ILE A 625 -16.57 5.41 -48.54
N LEU A 626 -15.36 5.96 -48.43
CA LEU A 626 -15.03 7.32 -48.85
C LEU A 626 -15.23 7.53 -50.36
N ASP A 627 -14.86 6.57 -51.21
CA ASP A 627 -15.08 6.72 -52.65
C ASP A 627 -16.58 6.67 -53.01
N ARG A 628 -17.38 5.84 -52.32
CA ARG A 628 -18.84 5.83 -52.49
C ARG A 628 -19.49 7.11 -51.98
N LEU A 629 -19.00 7.65 -50.86
CA LEU A 629 -19.49 8.90 -50.29
C LEU A 629 -19.17 10.09 -51.22
N ARG A 630 -17.94 10.15 -51.73
CA ARG A 630 -17.50 11.14 -52.74
C ARG A 630 -18.44 11.14 -53.96
N GLN A 631 -18.71 9.96 -54.51
CA GLN A 631 -19.60 9.82 -55.66
C GLN A 631 -21.05 10.23 -55.32
N ARG A 632 -21.56 9.85 -54.13
CA ARG A 632 -22.89 10.24 -53.64
C ARG A 632 -23.06 11.76 -53.51
N LEU A 633 -22.01 12.43 -53.03
CA LEU A 633 -22.00 13.87 -52.79
C LEU A 633 -21.59 14.70 -54.02
N ASN A 634 -21.35 14.06 -55.17
CA ASN A 634 -20.89 14.66 -56.42
C ASN A 634 -19.57 15.44 -56.31
N ILE A 635 -18.63 14.97 -55.48
CA ILE A 635 -17.31 15.58 -55.31
C ILE A 635 -16.32 14.93 -56.29
N THR A 636 -15.57 15.72 -57.05
CA THR A 636 -14.57 15.16 -57.99
C THR A 636 -13.36 14.61 -57.23
N GLU A 637 -12.63 13.66 -57.85
CA GLU A 637 -11.45 13.05 -57.20
C GLU A 637 -10.39 14.09 -56.84
N SER A 638 -10.14 15.01 -57.79
CA SER A 638 -9.24 16.14 -57.59
C SER A 638 -9.68 17.04 -56.44
N ARG A 639 -10.99 17.29 -56.30
CA ARG A 639 -11.51 18.16 -55.24
C ARG A 639 -11.49 17.48 -53.88
N ALA A 640 -11.80 16.19 -53.81
CA ALA A 640 -11.65 15.39 -52.60
C ALA A 640 -10.20 15.37 -52.10
N LEU A 641 -9.23 15.23 -53.01
CA LEU A 641 -7.80 15.32 -52.70
C LEU A 641 -7.39 16.73 -52.21
N GLU A 642 -7.94 17.80 -52.79
CA GLU A 642 -7.71 19.16 -52.30
C GLU A 642 -8.25 19.37 -50.87
N LEU A 643 -9.47 18.89 -50.59
CA LEU A 643 -10.13 19.02 -49.29
C LEU A 643 -9.35 18.26 -48.21
N THR A 644 -8.91 17.03 -48.48
CA THR A 644 -8.11 16.24 -47.51
C THR A 644 -6.71 16.82 -47.32
N LYS A 645 -6.07 17.32 -48.37
CA LYS A 645 -4.76 17.98 -48.27
C LYS A 645 -4.84 19.29 -47.48
N SER A 646 -5.96 20.02 -47.56
CA SER A 646 -6.21 21.22 -46.76
C SER A 646 -6.41 20.92 -45.27
N LEU A 647 -6.84 19.71 -44.91
CA LEU A 647 -6.97 19.27 -43.52
C LEU A 647 -5.62 18.95 -42.84
N ASN A 648 -4.62 18.58 -43.62
CA ASN A 648 -3.26 18.26 -43.13
C ASN A 648 -2.26 19.41 -43.33
N SER A 649 -2.75 20.63 -43.56
CA SER A 649 -1.90 21.80 -43.83
C SER A 649 -1.76 22.68 -42.60
N TYR A 650 -0.69 22.46 -41.85
CA TYR A 650 -0.25 23.35 -40.77
C TYR A 650 0.09 24.76 -41.31
N SER A 651 -0.22 25.79 -40.51
CA SER A 651 0.20 27.18 -40.81
C SER A 651 1.74 27.30 -40.87
N ALA A 652 2.27 28.42 -41.37
CA ALA A 652 3.73 28.61 -41.41
C ALA A 652 4.33 28.61 -39.99
N GLU A 653 3.62 29.19 -39.04
CA GLU A 653 3.96 29.27 -37.62
C GLU A 653 3.81 27.90 -36.94
N GLU A 654 2.76 27.13 -37.28
CA GLU A 654 2.59 25.77 -36.77
C GLU A 654 3.69 24.83 -37.31
N LYS A 655 4.15 25.01 -38.55
CA LYS A 655 5.29 24.26 -39.10
C LYS A 655 6.59 24.61 -38.39
N GLU A 656 6.85 25.88 -38.10
CA GLU A 656 8.03 26.30 -37.33
C GLU A 656 8.05 25.65 -35.94
N LEU A 657 6.89 25.55 -35.27
CA LEU A 657 6.79 24.85 -34.00
C LEU A 657 6.96 23.32 -34.13
N LEU A 658 6.38 22.71 -35.18
CA LEU A 658 6.53 21.26 -35.43
C LEU A 658 7.97 20.88 -35.72
N ASP A 659 8.68 21.67 -36.54
CA ASP A 659 10.08 21.44 -36.86
C ASP A 659 10.94 21.51 -35.59
N GLU A 660 10.64 22.44 -34.66
CA GLU A 660 11.35 22.54 -33.38
C GLU A 660 11.01 21.39 -32.41
N ILE A 661 9.74 20.95 -32.37
CA ILE A 661 9.33 19.77 -31.60
C ILE A 661 10.01 18.51 -32.13
N GLU A 662 10.04 18.33 -33.47
CA GLU A 662 10.70 17.20 -34.14
C GLU A 662 12.21 17.23 -33.91
N PHE A 663 12.86 18.40 -33.95
CA PHE A 663 14.28 18.58 -33.61
C PHE A 663 14.59 18.21 -32.16
N MET A 664 13.78 18.66 -31.19
CA MET A 664 14.00 18.33 -29.76
C MET A 664 13.68 16.88 -29.41
N LEU A 665 12.95 16.16 -30.27
CA LEU A 665 12.69 14.73 -30.15
C LEU A 665 13.78 13.86 -30.80
N GLU A 666 14.67 14.40 -31.64
CA GLU A 666 15.78 13.63 -32.24
C GLU A 666 16.75 13.08 -31.17
N ASP A 667 16.92 13.78 -30.05
CA ASP A 667 17.80 13.39 -28.94
C ASP A 667 17.11 12.48 -27.89
N GLY A 668 15.84 12.10 -28.07
CA GLY A 668 15.07 11.25 -27.16
C GLY A 668 13.80 11.90 -26.63
N GLU A 669 13.57 11.87 -25.31
CA GLU A 669 12.38 12.47 -24.69
C GLU A 669 12.54 13.98 -24.47
N ILE A 670 11.47 14.75 -24.71
CA ILE A 670 11.44 16.19 -24.41
C ILE A 670 11.48 16.40 -22.89
N THR A 671 12.54 17.04 -22.39
CA THR A 671 12.71 17.37 -20.97
C THR A 671 11.82 18.54 -20.52
N ASP A 672 11.58 18.68 -19.21
CA ASP A 672 10.84 19.82 -18.62
C ASP A 672 11.44 21.20 -18.95
N ARG A 673 12.74 21.23 -19.28
CA ARG A 673 13.42 22.46 -19.70
C ARG A 673 13.08 22.80 -21.15
N GLU A 674 13.09 21.81 -22.03
CA GLU A 674 12.72 21.94 -23.45
C GLU A 674 11.24 22.23 -23.62
N GLU A 675 10.38 21.60 -22.82
CA GLU A 675 8.94 21.90 -22.78
C GLU A 675 8.67 23.38 -22.47
N ARG A 676 9.40 23.96 -21.51
CA ARG A 676 9.30 25.39 -21.20
C ARG A 676 9.85 26.30 -22.29
N ILE A 677 10.72 25.80 -23.18
CA ILE A 677 11.21 26.54 -24.34
C ILE A 677 10.17 26.48 -25.46
N LEU A 678 9.62 25.29 -25.72
CA LEU A 678 8.57 25.06 -26.72
C LEU A 678 7.27 25.80 -26.38
N LEU A 679 6.85 25.81 -25.11
CA LEU A 679 5.69 26.61 -24.67
C LEU A 679 5.92 28.12 -24.84
N ARG A 680 7.16 28.60 -24.67
CA ARG A 680 7.51 30.00 -24.95
C ARG A 680 7.54 30.29 -26.45
N LEU A 681 8.00 29.35 -27.26
CA LEU A 681 7.96 29.44 -28.72
C LEU A 681 6.52 29.45 -29.24
N ALA A 682 5.68 28.53 -28.76
CA ALA A 682 4.25 28.47 -29.08
C ALA A 682 3.54 29.79 -28.74
N ASN A 683 3.75 30.32 -27.53
CA ASN A 683 3.21 31.62 -27.14
C ASN A 683 3.73 32.77 -28.03
N ARG A 684 4.99 32.75 -28.45
CA ARG A 684 5.58 33.75 -29.37
C ARG A 684 4.98 33.68 -30.78
N LEU A 685 4.64 32.47 -31.23
CA LEU A 685 4.02 32.18 -32.52
C LEU A 685 2.49 32.33 -32.49
N GLY A 686 1.90 32.68 -31.35
CA GLY A 686 0.45 32.83 -31.20
C GLY A 686 -0.31 31.50 -31.16
N ILE A 687 0.39 30.39 -30.89
CA ILE A 687 -0.18 29.05 -30.79
C ILE A 687 -0.59 28.82 -29.32
N SER A 688 -1.84 28.43 -29.10
CA SER A 688 -2.34 28.17 -27.74
C SER A 688 -1.68 26.93 -27.14
N GLU A 689 -1.57 26.90 -25.81
CA GLU A 689 -1.00 25.78 -25.07
C GLU A 689 -1.71 24.45 -25.38
N HIS A 690 -3.03 24.47 -25.50
CA HIS A 690 -3.83 23.32 -25.92
C HIS A 690 -3.46 22.82 -27.33
N GLN A 691 -3.26 23.74 -28.30
CA GLN A 691 -2.87 23.38 -29.66
C GLN A 691 -1.42 22.86 -29.71
N TYR A 692 -0.51 23.41 -28.90
CA TYR A 692 0.85 22.89 -28.71
C TYR A 692 0.84 21.44 -28.20
N PHE A 693 0.09 21.13 -27.13
CA PHE A 693 0.03 19.76 -26.59
C PHE A 693 -0.56 18.78 -27.60
N LYS A 694 -1.59 19.19 -28.36
CA LYS A 694 -2.15 18.39 -29.45
C LYS A 694 -1.10 18.08 -30.53
N MET A 695 -0.32 19.09 -30.96
CA MET A 695 0.73 18.93 -31.97
C MET A 695 1.91 18.06 -31.46
N LYS A 696 2.31 18.24 -30.19
CA LYS A 696 3.33 17.42 -29.52
C LYS A 696 2.91 15.95 -29.45
N LEU A 697 1.67 15.67 -29.05
CA LEU A 697 1.12 14.30 -29.03
C LEU A 697 1.12 13.66 -30.43
N GLN A 698 0.72 14.42 -31.45
CA GLN A 698 0.75 13.93 -32.84
C GLN A 698 2.16 13.57 -33.34
N ILE A 699 3.20 14.33 -32.95
CA ILE A 699 4.59 14.00 -33.31
C ILE A 699 5.10 12.81 -32.47
N ILE A 700 4.82 12.77 -31.17
CA ILE A 700 5.24 11.64 -30.31
C ILE A 700 4.65 10.32 -30.82
N GLU A 701 3.38 10.33 -31.23
CA GLU A 701 2.73 9.16 -31.85
C GLU A 701 3.36 8.76 -33.19
N LYS A 702 3.96 9.70 -33.92
CA LYS A 702 4.68 9.46 -35.18
C LYS A 702 6.08 8.88 -34.96
N PHE A 703 6.77 9.25 -33.88
CA PHE A 703 8.10 8.72 -33.52
C PHE A 703 8.07 7.35 -32.83
N ASN A 704 6.95 7.01 -32.17
CA ASN A 704 6.75 5.71 -31.50
C ASN A 704 6.18 4.62 -32.44
N ARG A 705 6.15 4.86 -33.75
CA ARG A 705 5.88 3.89 -34.82
C ARG A 705 7.14 3.63 -35.60
#